data_AF-A0A9P0DTJ9-F1
#
_entry.id   AF-A0A9P0DTJ9-F1
#
_cell.length_a   1.000
_cell.length_b   1.000
_cell.length_c   1.000
_cell.angle_alpha   90.00
_cell.angle_beta   90.00
_cell.angle_gamma   90.00
#
_symmetry.space_group_name_H-M   'P 1'
#
loop_
_entity.id
_entity.type
_entity.pdbx_description
1 polymer ?
#
loop_
_entity_poly.entity_id
_entity_poly.type
_entity_poly.pdbx_seq_one_letter_code
_entity_poly.pdbx_strand_id
1 'polypeptide(L)'
;PPTGSADVECQVLESAKSGDIDQVQRLLGSYPHIVNCRDLDGRHSTPLHFASGYNRVAVVEFLLQQGADVHAKDKGGLVPLHNACSYGHYEVTELLVKHGASVNVADLWKFTPLHEAAAKGKYEIHGADPSKKNRDGATPLDLVRENDQDVADLLKGNSALLDAAKKGNLARVQRLVTSDNINCRDAQGRNSTPLHLAAGYNNVEVAEFLLENGADVNAQDKGGLIPLHNASSYGHLDIAALLIKYNTVVNATDKWGFTPLHEAAQKGRTQLCALLLAHGADPFLKNQEGQAPVDLASADDVRCLLQDAMASQQGVLTASAPPSRPPSIAMSHTPSPPLPSTNVETVIMPSGAAVQLLVPVGSRASVSMASVEGSSSSGKLEGAEGDDGAICSVANFLASLSLEHLLDIFEREQITLDILAEMSHEDLKQIGISAYGFRHKLIKGMERLVASCGGLWTTPSNPGTLLVDLLSDDKEFITVEEEMQNSIREHRDNGHAGGIFSRYNIIRIQKVQNKKLWERYTHRRKEVSEENSNQSCERMLFHGSPFINAIVQKGFDERHAYIGGMFGAGIYFAEHSSKSNQYVYGIGGGTGCPTHKDRSCYTCHRHLLLCRVTLGKSFLQFSAMKMAHAPPGHHSVAGRPSAGGLNFPEYVVYRGEQAYPEYFITYQIVKPEECSSSTDTEVR
;
A
#
# COMPACT_ATOMS: atom_id res chain seq x y z
N PRO A 1 -50.95 38.49 61.04
CA PRO A 1 -50.75 37.11 60.52
C PRO A 1 -49.34 36.95 59.97
N PRO A 2 -48.43 36.22 60.65
CA PRO A 2 -47.04 36.23 60.21
C PRO A 2 -46.91 35.36 58.95
N THR A 3 -46.54 36.02 57.86
CA THR A 3 -45.45 35.78 56.90
C THR A 3 -44.45 34.60 57.10
N GLY A 4 -44.69 33.62 58.00
CA GLY A 4 -43.72 32.60 58.39
C GLY A 4 -43.59 31.38 57.47
N SER A 5 -44.63 31.00 56.72
CA SER A 5 -44.53 29.83 55.82
C SER A 5 -43.72 30.14 54.55
N ALA A 6 -43.86 31.35 54.00
CA ALA A 6 -43.12 31.77 52.81
C ALA A 6 -41.60 31.87 53.06
N ASP A 7 -41.21 32.26 54.28
CA ASP A 7 -39.80 32.36 54.67
C ASP A 7 -39.15 30.95 54.77
N VAL A 8 -39.84 29.96 55.36
CA VAL A 8 -39.30 28.59 55.43
C VAL A 8 -39.26 27.88 54.07
N GLU A 9 -40.21 28.17 53.17
CA GLU A 9 -40.18 27.67 51.79
C GLU A 9 -39.00 28.26 51.00
N CYS A 10 -38.73 29.57 51.15
CA CYS A 10 -37.57 30.20 50.54
C CYS A 10 -36.25 29.63 51.08
N GLN A 11 -36.18 29.39 52.40
CA GLN A 11 -35.00 28.81 53.04
C GLN A 11 -34.72 27.39 52.52
N VAL A 12 -35.72 26.51 52.43
CA VAL A 12 -35.47 25.14 51.93
C VAL A 12 -35.06 25.12 50.45
N LEU A 13 -35.60 26.02 49.62
CA LEU A 13 -35.19 26.16 48.22
C LEU A 13 -33.73 26.59 48.11
N GLU A 14 -33.30 27.59 48.89
CA GLU A 14 -31.91 28.07 48.87
C GLU A 14 -30.94 27.06 49.50
N SER A 15 -31.31 26.39 50.60
CA SER A 15 -30.51 25.30 51.19
C SER A 15 -30.36 24.13 50.23
N ALA A 16 -31.42 23.77 49.49
CA ALA A 16 -31.36 22.70 48.49
C ALA A 16 -30.46 23.05 47.31
N LYS A 17 -30.43 24.33 46.92
CA LYS A 17 -29.56 24.87 45.87
C LYS A 17 -28.09 24.97 46.32
N SER A 18 -27.84 25.45 47.53
CA SER A 18 -26.50 25.59 48.11
C SER A 18 -25.88 24.24 48.47
N GLY A 19 -26.71 23.24 48.77
CA GLY A 19 -26.28 21.90 49.18
C GLY A 19 -26.17 21.74 50.70
N ASP A 20 -26.75 22.64 51.50
CA ASP A 20 -26.77 22.56 52.96
C ASP A 20 -27.74 21.47 53.43
N ILE A 21 -27.24 20.24 53.48
CA ILE A 21 -28.02 19.06 53.87
C ILE A 21 -28.55 19.15 55.30
N ASP A 22 -27.79 19.73 56.23
CA ASP A 22 -28.19 19.84 57.64
C ASP A 22 -29.37 20.80 57.79
N GLN A 23 -29.37 21.91 57.06
CA GLN A 23 -30.50 22.83 57.03
C GLN A 23 -31.72 22.22 56.33
N VAL A 24 -31.53 21.52 55.20
CA VAL A 24 -32.64 20.81 54.52
C VAL A 24 -33.25 19.76 55.45
N GLN A 25 -32.45 18.97 56.14
CA GLN A 25 -32.91 17.95 57.10
C GLN A 25 -33.67 18.58 58.27
N ARG A 26 -33.16 19.67 58.86
CA ARG A 26 -33.86 20.38 59.96
C ARG A 26 -35.20 20.95 59.52
N LEU A 27 -35.24 21.60 58.35
CA LEU A 27 -36.44 22.22 57.81
C LEU A 27 -37.50 21.17 57.47
N LEU A 28 -37.13 20.10 56.76
CA LEU A 28 -38.08 19.04 56.40
C LEU A 28 -38.48 18.14 57.58
N GLY A 29 -37.62 18.00 58.60
CA GLY A 29 -37.99 17.35 59.85
C GLY A 29 -39.06 18.13 60.63
N SER A 30 -39.03 19.46 60.55
CA SER A 30 -40.00 20.33 61.24
C SER A 30 -41.26 20.60 60.39
N TYR A 31 -41.10 20.67 59.06
CA TYR A 31 -42.15 21.01 58.11
C TYR A 31 -42.16 20.06 56.90
N PRO A 32 -42.55 18.78 57.04
CA PRO A 32 -42.45 17.80 55.94
C PRO A 32 -43.24 18.19 54.68
N HIS A 33 -44.32 18.95 54.84
CA HIS A 33 -45.21 19.37 53.75
C HIS A 33 -44.55 20.32 52.72
N ILE A 34 -43.41 20.94 53.04
CA ILE A 34 -42.71 21.88 52.13
C ILE A 34 -41.73 21.19 51.19
N VAL A 35 -41.57 19.86 51.23
CA VAL A 35 -40.64 19.11 50.35
C VAL A 35 -40.86 19.38 48.86
N ASN A 36 -42.10 19.69 48.47
CA ASN A 36 -42.52 20.03 47.11
C ASN A 36 -42.96 21.50 46.97
N CYS A 37 -42.49 22.40 47.84
CA CYS A 37 -42.71 23.83 47.68
C CYS A 37 -42.16 24.33 46.33
N ARG A 38 -42.61 25.51 45.89
CA ARG A 38 -42.27 26.04 44.58
C ARG A 38 -41.73 27.46 44.70
N ASP A 39 -40.71 27.76 43.91
CA ASP A 39 -40.20 29.10 43.69
C ASP A 39 -41.23 29.94 42.89
N LEU A 40 -42.20 30.53 43.58
CA LEU A 40 -43.32 31.27 42.97
C LEU A 40 -42.88 32.54 42.23
N ASP A 41 -41.79 33.16 42.66
CA ASP A 41 -41.26 34.39 42.04
C ASP A 41 -40.39 34.10 40.81
N GLY A 42 -39.83 32.89 40.70
CA GLY A 42 -38.99 32.47 39.60
C GLY A 42 -39.66 31.47 38.65
N ARG A 43 -39.03 30.30 38.49
CA ARG A 43 -39.46 29.27 37.51
C ARG A 43 -40.47 28.28 38.05
N HIS A 44 -41.01 28.48 39.26
CA HIS A 44 -41.83 27.49 39.96
C HIS A 44 -41.08 26.15 40.18
N SER A 45 -39.76 26.23 40.28
CA SER A 45 -38.87 25.10 40.58
C SER A 45 -39.10 24.59 42.00
N THR A 46 -39.02 23.28 42.20
CA THR A 46 -39.05 22.65 43.54
C THR A 46 -37.63 22.54 44.13
N PRO A 47 -37.47 22.22 45.43
CA PRO A 47 -36.16 21.93 46.01
C PRO A 47 -35.39 20.87 45.21
N LEU A 48 -36.10 19.85 44.71
CA LEU A 48 -35.51 18.79 43.88
C LEU A 48 -34.99 19.31 42.53
N HIS A 49 -35.65 20.29 41.91
CA HIS A 49 -35.14 20.92 40.67
C HIS A 49 -33.81 21.63 40.90
N PHE A 50 -33.71 22.38 42.01
CA PHE A 50 -32.48 23.09 42.38
C PHE A 50 -31.36 22.11 42.74
N ALA A 51 -31.62 21.19 43.68
CA ALA A 51 -30.63 20.19 44.08
C ALA A 51 -30.12 19.39 42.87
N SER A 52 -31.01 19.04 41.93
CA SER A 52 -30.64 18.31 40.72
C SER A 52 -29.80 19.13 39.75
N GLY A 53 -30.16 20.40 39.48
CA GLY A 53 -29.41 21.27 38.57
C GLY A 53 -28.04 21.74 39.09
N TYR A 54 -27.85 21.74 40.41
CA TYR A 54 -26.61 22.17 41.07
C TYR A 54 -25.75 21.01 41.60
N ASN A 55 -26.03 19.76 41.18
CA ASN A 55 -25.29 18.56 41.57
C ASN A 55 -25.21 18.31 43.08
N ARG A 56 -26.32 18.48 43.81
CA ARG A 56 -26.36 18.28 45.26
C ARG A 56 -26.80 16.86 45.58
N VAL A 57 -25.98 15.86 45.25
CA VAL A 57 -26.31 14.42 45.34
C VAL A 57 -26.95 14.04 46.68
N ALA A 58 -26.30 14.36 47.81
CA ALA A 58 -26.81 14.05 49.14
C ALA A 58 -28.18 14.70 49.44
N VAL A 59 -28.40 15.92 48.95
CA VAL A 59 -29.69 16.61 49.08
C VAL A 59 -30.74 15.97 48.17
N VAL A 60 -30.40 15.63 46.93
CA VAL A 60 -31.31 14.94 46.00
C VAL A 60 -31.77 13.62 46.62
N GLU A 61 -30.85 12.81 47.13
CA GLU A 61 -31.16 11.53 47.76
C GLU A 61 -32.10 11.70 48.97
N PHE A 62 -31.77 12.64 49.86
CA PHE A 62 -32.62 12.92 51.01
C PHE A 62 -34.01 13.44 50.61
N LEU A 63 -34.10 14.38 49.65
CA LEU A 63 -35.37 14.90 49.16
C LEU A 63 -36.26 13.79 48.59
N LEU A 64 -35.69 12.88 47.79
CA LEU A 64 -36.41 11.73 47.25
C LEU A 64 -36.91 10.79 48.35
N GLN A 65 -36.11 10.55 49.39
CA GLN A 65 -36.52 9.78 50.57
C GLN A 65 -37.67 10.45 51.34
N GLN A 66 -37.71 11.79 51.37
CA GLN A 66 -38.78 12.57 52.01
C GLN A 66 -40.02 12.77 51.12
N GLY A 67 -40.11 12.10 49.96
CA GLY A 67 -41.28 12.16 49.09
C GLY A 67 -41.31 13.36 48.14
N ALA A 68 -40.14 13.90 47.76
CA ALA A 68 -40.06 14.85 46.66
C ALA A 68 -40.58 14.22 45.35
N ASP A 69 -41.43 14.94 44.64
CA ASP A 69 -42.03 14.49 43.39
C ASP A 69 -41.00 14.58 42.25
N VAL A 70 -40.51 13.42 41.80
CA VAL A 70 -39.56 13.27 40.70
C VAL A 70 -40.15 13.71 39.34
N HIS A 71 -41.48 13.82 39.24
CA HIS A 71 -42.20 14.25 38.05
C HIS A 71 -42.69 15.69 38.13
N ALA A 72 -42.34 16.42 39.20
CA ALA A 72 -42.77 17.80 39.37
C ALA A 72 -42.35 18.64 38.15
N LYS A 73 -43.29 19.41 37.61
CA LYS A 73 -43.05 20.31 36.48
C LYS A 73 -42.88 21.75 36.92
N ASP A 74 -41.82 22.39 36.46
CA ASP A 74 -41.60 23.83 36.58
C ASP A 74 -42.51 24.62 35.61
N LYS A 75 -42.36 25.95 35.55
CA LYS A 75 -43.14 26.85 34.67
C LYS A 75 -42.93 26.57 33.17
N GLY A 76 -41.76 26.06 32.79
CA GLY A 76 -41.44 25.63 31.42
C GLY A 76 -41.86 24.19 31.12
N GLY A 77 -42.37 23.47 32.11
CA GLY A 77 -42.69 22.04 32.00
C GLY A 77 -41.48 21.13 32.17
N LEU A 78 -40.32 21.67 32.55
CA LEU A 78 -39.14 20.88 32.88
C LEU A 78 -39.40 20.09 34.17
N VAL A 79 -38.73 18.94 34.27
CA VAL A 79 -38.70 18.11 35.48
C VAL A 79 -37.27 18.09 36.02
N PRO A 80 -37.01 17.65 37.27
CA PRO A 80 -35.65 17.62 37.82
C PRO A 80 -34.63 16.91 36.93
N LEU A 81 -35.06 15.87 36.20
CA LEU A 81 -34.21 15.14 35.25
C LEU A 81 -33.69 16.02 34.10
N HIS A 82 -34.50 16.96 33.57
CA HIS A 82 -34.01 17.90 32.54
C HIS A 82 -32.86 18.75 33.07
N ASN A 83 -32.97 19.24 34.31
CA ASN A 83 -31.93 20.06 34.93
C ASN A 83 -30.63 19.25 35.14
N ALA A 84 -30.73 18.02 35.64
CA ALA A 84 -29.57 17.15 35.80
C ALA A 84 -28.85 16.88 34.47
N CYS A 85 -29.63 16.57 33.42
CA CYS A 85 -29.09 16.25 32.09
C CYS A 85 -28.50 17.47 31.37
N SER A 86 -29.12 18.65 31.48
CA SER A 86 -28.63 19.89 30.84
C SER A 86 -27.22 20.27 31.34
N TYR A 87 -26.91 19.97 32.61
CA TYR A 87 -25.59 20.26 33.19
C TYR A 87 -24.64 19.05 33.23
N GLY A 88 -25.11 17.85 32.90
CA GLY A 88 -24.29 16.63 32.86
C GLY A 88 -24.00 16.01 34.22
N HIS A 89 -24.95 16.09 35.15
CA HIS A 89 -24.82 15.50 36.49
C HIS A 89 -25.23 14.03 36.47
N TYR A 90 -24.32 13.15 36.08
CA TYR A 90 -24.60 11.73 35.84
C TYR A 90 -25.12 10.99 37.07
N GLU A 91 -24.50 11.17 38.24
CA GLU A 91 -24.92 10.52 39.49
C GLU A 91 -26.34 10.94 39.91
N VAL A 92 -26.65 12.24 39.80
CA VAL A 92 -28.02 12.75 40.01
C VAL A 92 -28.99 12.18 38.98
N THR A 93 -28.58 12.09 37.71
CA THR A 93 -29.40 11.53 36.63
C THR A 93 -29.77 10.07 36.93
N GLU A 94 -28.80 9.24 37.30
CA GLU A 94 -29.03 7.85 37.70
C GLU A 94 -29.96 7.73 38.91
N LEU A 95 -29.73 8.57 39.94
CA LEU A 95 -30.54 8.57 41.14
C LEU A 95 -32.01 8.93 40.84
N LEU A 96 -32.25 9.94 40.00
CA LEU A 96 -33.59 10.32 39.56
C LEU A 96 -34.27 9.20 38.77
N VAL A 97 -33.56 8.57 37.82
CA VAL A 97 -34.09 7.44 37.03
C VAL A 97 -34.40 6.24 37.93
N LYS A 98 -33.53 5.93 38.90
CA LYS A 98 -33.75 4.88 39.90
C LYS A 98 -35.01 5.12 40.75
N HIS A 99 -35.32 6.38 41.04
CA HIS A 99 -36.55 6.80 41.74
C HIS A 99 -37.76 7.00 40.81
N GLY A 100 -37.68 6.51 39.56
CA GLY A 100 -38.83 6.45 38.66
C GLY A 100 -38.98 7.63 37.70
N ALA A 101 -37.98 8.53 37.59
CA ALA A 101 -38.05 9.62 36.62
C ALA A 101 -38.26 9.08 35.19
N SER A 102 -39.28 9.60 34.50
CA SER A 102 -39.55 9.23 33.11
C SER A 102 -38.48 9.82 32.18
N VAL A 103 -37.58 8.98 31.67
CA VAL A 103 -36.45 9.37 30.82
C VAL A 103 -36.88 10.15 29.56
N ASN A 104 -38.02 9.77 28.97
CA ASN A 104 -38.54 10.37 27.74
C ASN A 104 -39.64 11.41 27.98
N VAL A 105 -39.67 12.00 29.19
CA VAL A 105 -40.60 13.08 29.52
C VAL A 105 -40.35 14.30 28.63
N ALA A 106 -41.43 14.98 28.26
CA ALA A 106 -41.39 16.15 27.41
C ALA A 106 -41.82 17.40 28.19
N ASP A 107 -41.07 18.48 28.02
CA ASP A 107 -41.43 19.82 28.50
C ASP A 107 -42.54 20.47 27.62
N LEU A 108 -42.82 21.77 27.82
CA LEU A 108 -43.83 22.48 27.02
C LEU A 108 -43.46 22.65 25.54
N TRP A 109 -42.17 22.59 25.20
CA TRP A 109 -41.65 22.66 23.83
C TRP A 109 -41.28 21.29 23.24
N LYS A 110 -41.68 20.21 23.91
CA LYS A 110 -41.37 18.82 23.53
C LYS A 110 -39.88 18.46 23.58
N PHE A 111 -39.07 19.25 24.28
CA PHE A 111 -37.72 18.85 24.64
C PHE A 111 -37.79 17.73 25.66
N THR A 112 -36.94 16.72 25.45
CA THR A 112 -36.69 15.64 26.42
C THR A 112 -35.37 15.91 27.14
N PRO A 113 -35.10 15.24 28.27
CA PRO A 113 -33.79 15.30 28.91
C PRO A 113 -32.61 15.00 27.96
N LEU A 114 -32.81 14.15 26.95
CA LEU A 114 -31.79 13.88 25.93
C LEU A 114 -31.55 15.05 24.98
N HIS A 115 -32.58 15.86 24.65
CA HIS A 115 -32.37 17.09 23.87
C HIS A 115 -31.51 18.09 24.65
N GLU A 116 -31.79 18.26 25.95
CA GLU A 116 -31.01 19.13 26.84
C GLU A 116 -29.55 18.67 26.94
N ALA A 117 -29.34 17.38 27.15
CA ALA A 117 -28.01 16.81 27.20
C ALA A 117 -27.25 17.04 25.88
N ALA A 118 -27.85 16.68 24.74
CA ALA A 118 -27.23 16.76 23.42
C ALA A 118 -26.82 18.20 23.06
N ALA A 119 -27.70 19.18 23.31
CA ALA A 119 -27.42 20.61 23.08
C ALA A 119 -26.25 21.15 23.92
N LYS A 120 -25.92 20.47 25.03
CA LYS A 120 -24.87 20.85 25.96
C LYS A 120 -23.60 20.01 25.85
N GLY A 121 -23.57 19.04 24.92
CA GLY A 121 -22.45 18.12 24.74
C GLY A 121 -22.39 17.03 25.81
N LYS A 122 -23.56 16.60 26.31
CA LYS A 122 -23.76 15.51 27.28
C LYS A 122 -24.61 14.44 26.61
N TYR A 123 -24.45 13.16 26.95
CA TYR A 123 -25.11 12.11 26.16
C TYR A 123 -25.51 10.84 26.92
N GLU A 124 -24.99 10.58 28.12
CA GLU A 124 -25.30 9.34 28.83
C GLU A 124 -26.64 9.44 29.58
N ILE A 125 -27.70 8.96 28.94
CA ILE A 125 -28.99 8.72 29.58
C ILE A 125 -29.55 7.38 29.10
N HIS A 126 -29.44 6.35 29.93
CA HIS A 126 -29.94 5.02 29.60
C HIS A 126 -31.46 5.03 29.37
N GLY A 127 -31.92 4.37 28.30
CA GLY A 127 -33.35 4.27 27.95
C GLY A 127 -33.95 5.52 27.28
N ALA A 128 -33.12 6.52 26.98
CA ALA A 128 -33.56 7.69 26.23
C ALA A 128 -33.76 7.36 24.75
N ASP A 129 -34.82 7.91 24.15
CA ASP A 129 -35.18 7.71 22.75
C ASP A 129 -34.62 8.86 21.89
N PRO A 130 -33.56 8.61 21.08
CA PRO A 130 -32.94 9.63 20.24
C PRO A 130 -33.80 10.03 19.03
N SER A 131 -34.92 9.34 18.78
CA SER A 131 -35.82 9.64 17.66
C SER A 131 -36.92 10.66 17.98
N LYS A 132 -37.08 11.03 19.27
CA LYS A 132 -38.06 12.02 19.71
C LYS A 132 -37.78 13.37 19.05
N LYS A 133 -38.84 14.06 18.63
CA LYS A 133 -38.76 15.40 18.05
C LYS A 133 -39.36 16.43 18.98
N ASN A 134 -38.69 17.57 19.10
CA ASN A 134 -39.23 18.75 19.77
C ASN A 134 -40.31 19.44 18.91
N ARG A 135 -40.84 20.58 19.36
CA ARG A 135 -41.85 21.37 18.62
C ARG A 135 -41.36 21.89 17.26
N ASP A 136 -40.07 22.13 17.13
CA ASP A 136 -39.44 22.60 15.89
C ASP A 136 -39.16 21.45 14.90
N GLY A 137 -39.45 20.20 15.31
CA GLY A 137 -39.19 19.00 14.51
C GLY A 137 -37.75 18.48 14.62
N ALA A 138 -36.91 19.09 15.46
CA ALA A 138 -35.53 18.69 15.71
C ALA A 138 -35.46 17.52 16.68
N THR A 139 -34.60 16.54 16.36
CA THR A 139 -34.20 15.45 17.24
C THR A 139 -33.04 15.89 18.15
N PRO A 140 -32.68 15.14 19.22
CA PRO A 140 -31.49 15.42 20.01
C PRO A 140 -30.22 15.52 19.14
N LEU A 141 -30.10 14.69 18.10
CA LEU A 141 -28.97 14.70 17.19
C LEU A 141 -28.84 16.03 16.42
N ASP A 142 -29.98 16.63 16.03
CA ASP A 142 -30.00 17.90 15.29
C ASP A 142 -29.58 19.10 16.18
N LEU A 143 -29.61 18.93 17.50
CA LEU A 143 -29.21 19.95 18.47
C LEU A 143 -27.74 19.85 18.91
N VAL A 144 -27.03 18.78 18.50
CA VAL A 144 -25.62 18.61 18.81
C VAL A 144 -24.82 19.75 18.16
N ARG A 145 -23.86 20.32 18.90
CA ARG A 145 -22.99 21.37 18.37
C ARG A 145 -22.14 20.83 17.23
N GLU A 146 -21.88 21.65 16.22
CA GLU A 146 -21.14 21.24 15.01
C GLU A 146 -19.77 20.61 15.28
N ASN A 147 -19.10 21.01 16.37
CA ASN A 147 -17.76 20.53 16.73
C ASN A 147 -17.79 19.29 17.65
N ASP A 148 -18.96 18.83 18.10
CA ASP A 148 -19.09 17.75 19.08
C ASP A 148 -19.43 16.41 18.39
N GLN A 149 -18.44 15.92 17.63
CA GLN A 149 -18.60 14.73 16.81
C GLN A 149 -18.83 13.46 17.64
N ASP A 150 -18.26 13.39 18.85
CA ASP A 150 -18.37 12.21 19.71
C ASP A 150 -19.82 12.04 20.18
N VAL A 151 -20.47 13.10 20.66
CA VAL A 151 -21.91 13.07 21.03
C VAL A 151 -22.77 12.72 19.83
N ALA A 152 -22.48 13.31 18.65
CA ALA A 152 -23.21 12.99 17.44
C ALA A 152 -23.08 11.51 17.03
N ASP A 153 -21.90 10.92 17.22
CA ASP A 153 -21.64 9.52 16.89
C ASP A 153 -22.35 8.57 17.85
N LEU A 154 -22.33 8.90 19.14
CA LEU A 154 -23.03 8.14 20.18
C LEU A 154 -24.54 8.13 19.94
N LEU A 155 -25.14 9.27 19.61
CA LEU A 155 -26.56 9.36 19.28
C LEU A 155 -26.94 8.61 17.98
N LYS A 156 -26.01 8.52 17.03
CA LYS A 156 -26.19 7.75 15.78
C LYS A 156 -26.00 6.24 15.97
N GLY A 157 -25.27 5.81 17.01
CA GLY A 157 -24.93 4.42 17.27
C GLY A 157 -24.26 3.74 16.08
N ASN A 158 -24.74 2.55 15.70
CA ASN A 158 -24.21 1.77 14.57
C ASN A 158 -24.18 2.55 13.24
N SER A 159 -25.08 3.52 13.05
CA SER A 159 -25.09 4.36 11.84
C SER A 159 -23.83 5.22 11.71
N ALA A 160 -23.22 5.60 12.82
CA ALA A 160 -21.95 6.33 12.82
C ALA A 160 -20.80 5.45 12.31
N LEU A 161 -20.74 4.18 12.75
CA LEU A 161 -19.75 3.22 12.28
C LEU A 161 -19.91 2.93 10.79
N LEU A 162 -21.14 2.73 10.32
CA LEU A 162 -21.45 2.54 8.90
C LEU A 162 -21.03 3.76 8.05
N ASP A 163 -21.34 4.98 8.49
CA ASP A 163 -20.92 6.21 7.82
C ASP A 163 -19.39 6.38 7.80
N ALA A 164 -18.72 6.09 8.91
CA ALA A 164 -17.26 6.16 9.01
C ALA A 164 -16.59 5.15 8.07
N ALA A 165 -17.10 3.92 8.01
CA ALA A 165 -16.59 2.88 7.12
C ALA A 165 -16.80 3.21 5.64
N LYS A 166 -17.95 3.80 5.30
CA LYS A 166 -18.26 4.29 3.96
C LYS A 166 -17.34 5.42 3.51
N LYS A 167 -16.98 6.35 4.42
CA LYS A 167 -16.14 7.51 4.14
C LYS A 167 -14.63 7.23 4.23
N GLY A 168 -14.22 6.03 4.64
CA GLY A 168 -12.80 5.69 4.78
C GLY A 168 -12.13 6.33 6.00
N ASN A 169 -12.90 6.78 7.00
CA ASN A 169 -12.32 7.41 8.18
C ASN A 169 -11.88 6.36 9.19
N LEU A 170 -10.68 5.80 9.00
CA LEU A 170 -10.11 4.74 9.85
C LEU A 170 -10.07 5.14 11.33
N ALA A 171 -9.61 6.35 11.65
CA ALA A 171 -9.51 6.81 13.04
C ALA A 171 -10.88 6.85 13.74
N ARG A 172 -11.95 7.18 13.00
CA ARG A 172 -13.32 7.18 13.53
C ARG A 172 -13.88 5.75 13.63
N VAL A 173 -13.59 4.88 12.67
CA VAL A 173 -13.93 3.44 12.76
C VAL A 173 -13.28 2.79 13.99
N GLN A 174 -11.99 3.03 14.21
CA GLN A 174 -11.24 2.49 15.35
C GLN A 174 -11.83 2.88 16.71
N ARG A 175 -12.41 4.08 16.82
CA ARG A 175 -13.08 4.53 18.06
C ARG A 175 -14.48 3.95 18.24
N LEU A 176 -15.20 3.69 17.14
CA LEU A 176 -16.60 3.28 17.19
C LEU A 176 -16.81 1.77 17.17
N VAL A 177 -15.85 1.00 16.66
CA VAL A 177 -15.97 -0.45 16.54
C VAL A 177 -15.89 -1.11 17.92
N THR A 178 -16.72 -2.12 18.12
CA THR A 178 -16.73 -3.03 19.26
C THR A 178 -16.95 -4.45 18.74
N SER A 179 -16.67 -5.46 19.58
CA SER A 179 -16.97 -6.86 19.24
C SER A 179 -18.43 -7.07 18.82
N ASP A 180 -19.34 -6.29 19.43
CA ASP A 180 -20.78 -6.49 19.29
C ASP A 180 -21.33 -5.78 18.04
N ASN A 181 -20.70 -4.69 17.59
CA ASN A 181 -21.19 -3.88 16.47
C ASN A 181 -20.37 -4.02 15.17
N ILE A 182 -19.28 -4.78 15.16
CA ILE A 182 -18.42 -4.90 13.96
C ILE A 182 -19.17 -5.41 12.73
N ASN A 183 -20.17 -6.27 12.95
CA ASN A 183 -21.08 -6.79 11.93
C ASN A 183 -22.49 -6.16 12.00
N CYS A 184 -22.60 -4.94 12.54
CA CYS A 184 -23.85 -4.19 12.53
C CYS A 184 -24.36 -3.98 11.09
N ARG A 185 -25.65 -3.69 10.94
CA ARG A 185 -26.31 -3.64 9.64
C ARG A 185 -27.07 -2.33 9.45
N ASP A 186 -27.02 -1.83 8.22
CA ASP A 186 -27.84 -0.71 7.78
C ASP A 186 -29.32 -1.12 7.69
N ALA A 187 -30.06 -0.88 8.78
CA ALA A 187 -31.47 -1.26 8.88
C ALA A 187 -32.39 -0.53 7.90
N GLN A 188 -31.99 0.65 7.39
CA GLN A 188 -32.83 1.48 6.53
C GLN A 188 -32.50 1.32 5.03
N GLY A 189 -31.31 0.82 4.70
CA GLY A 189 -30.88 0.60 3.31
C GLY A 189 -30.81 -0.87 2.91
N ARG A 190 -29.64 -1.27 2.40
CA ARG A 190 -29.40 -2.62 1.84
C ARG A 190 -29.11 -3.68 2.89
N ASN A 191 -29.25 -3.38 4.19
CA ASN A 191 -28.83 -4.28 5.27
C ASN A 191 -27.33 -4.63 5.20
N SER A 192 -26.53 -3.71 4.66
CA SER A 192 -25.08 -3.82 4.47
C SER A 192 -24.33 -3.68 5.79
N THR A 193 -23.21 -4.40 5.93
CA THR A 193 -22.28 -4.27 7.08
C THR A 193 -21.23 -3.17 6.83
N PRO A 194 -20.46 -2.74 7.86
CA PRO A 194 -19.33 -1.83 7.65
C PRO A 194 -18.36 -2.32 6.56
N LEU A 195 -18.10 -3.63 6.50
CA LEU A 195 -17.21 -4.22 5.49
C LEU A 195 -17.77 -4.11 4.06
N HIS A 196 -19.09 -4.26 3.86
CA HIS A 196 -19.70 -4.01 2.55
C HIS A 196 -19.50 -2.58 2.05
N LEU A 197 -19.60 -1.62 2.97
CA LEU A 197 -19.43 -0.21 2.67
C LEU A 197 -17.96 0.11 2.38
N ALA A 198 -17.04 -0.35 3.23
CA ALA A 198 -15.60 -0.20 2.98
C ALA A 198 -15.20 -0.83 1.63
N ALA A 199 -15.71 -2.04 1.34
CA ALA A 199 -15.43 -2.74 0.10
C ALA A 199 -16.00 -2.04 -1.13
N GLY A 200 -17.25 -1.54 -1.09
CA GLY A 200 -17.88 -0.86 -2.23
C GLY A 200 -17.32 0.53 -2.53
N TYR A 201 -16.78 1.21 -1.51
CA TYR A 201 -16.23 2.57 -1.63
C TYR A 201 -14.70 2.62 -1.70
N ASN A 202 -14.03 1.47 -1.86
CA ASN A 202 -12.58 1.34 -2.00
C ASN A 202 -11.76 1.86 -0.80
N ASN A 203 -12.25 1.67 0.42
CA ASN A 203 -11.55 2.06 1.64
C ASN A 203 -10.72 0.89 2.17
N VAL A 204 -9.53 0.68 1.58
CA VAL A 204 -8.69 -0.52 1.80
C VAL A 204 -8.25 -0.65 3.26
N GLU A 205 -7.76 0.43 3.86
CA GLU A 205 -7.26 0.42 5.23
C GLU A 205 -8.38 0.15 6.25
N VAL A 206 -9.58 0.67 5.97
CA VAL A 206 -10.76 0.38 6.79
C VAL A 206 -11.19 -1.08 6.64
N ALA A 207 -11.21 -1.61 5.41
CA ALA A 207 -11.58 -3.00 5.16
C ALA A 207 -10.60 -3.97 5.84
N GLU A 208 -9.29 -3.69 5.77
CA GLU A 208 -8.26 -4.48 6.44
C GLU A 208 -8.45 -4.47 7.96
N PHE A 209 -8.58 -3.28 8.55
CA PHE A 209 -8.83 -3.16 9.98
C PHE A 209 -10.10 -3.90 10.43
N LEU A 210 -11.20 -3.79 9.69
CA LEU A 210 -12.44 -4.50 10.01
C LEU A 210 -12.25 -6.02 9.98
N LEU A 211 -11.55 -6.54 8.97
CA LEU A 211 -11.27 -7.99 8.84
C LEU A 211 -10.38 -8.50 9.97
N GLU A 212 -9.32 -7.75 10.31
CA GLU A 212 -8.42 -8.06 11.44
C GLU A 212 -9.17 -8.14 12.78
N ASN A 213 -10.25 -7.38 12.94
CA ASN A 213 -11.05 -7.33 14.16
C ASN A 213 -12.28 -8.26 14.13
N GLY A 214 -12.41 -9.14 13.12
CA GLY A 214 -13.45 -10.17 13.08
C GLY A 214 -14.72 -9.79 12.31
N ALA A 215 -14.65 -8.84 11.37
CA ALA A 215 -15.75 -8.64 10.42
C ALA A 215 -15.97 -9.91 9.58
N ASP A 216 -17.24 -10.28 9.41
CA ASP A 216 -17.61 -11.44 8.60
C ASP A 216 -17.45 -11.11 7.11
N VAL A 217 -16.39 -11.68 6.52
CA VAL A 217 -16.01 -11.54 5.11
C VAL A 217 -17.09 -12.06 4.14
N ASN A 218 -17.99 -12.93 4.61
CA ASN A 218 -19.05 -13.56 3.82
C ASN A 218 -20.46 -13.14 4.28
N ALA A 219 -20.58 -12.09 5.10
CA ALA A 219 -21.88 -11.57 5.51
C ALA A 219 -22.70 -11.21 4.27
N GLN A 220 -23.95 -11.65 4.22
CA GLN A 220 -24.85 -11.33 3.12
C GLN A 220 -25.71 -10.09 3.43
N ASP A 221 -25.85 -9.18 2.48
CA ASP A 221 -26.78 -8.06 2.52
C ASP A 221 -28.23 -8.48 2.19
N LYS A 222 -29.16 -7.53 2.05
CA LYS A 222 -30.57 -7.82 1.74
C LYS A 222 -30.76 -8.56 0.40
N GLY A 223 -29.89 -8.32 -0.57
CA GLY A 223 -29.87 -8.99 -1.88
C GLY A 223 -29.12 -10.32 -1.88
N GLY A 224 -28.49 -10.71 -0.78
CA GLY A 224 -27.62 -11.88 -0.73
C GLY A 224 -26.18 -11.59 -1.16
N LEU A 225 -25.85 -10.34 -1.47
CA LEU A 225 -24.49 -9.95 -1.87
C LEU A 225 -23.57 -10.03 -0.67
N ILE A 226 -22.36 -10.55 -0.87
CA ILE A 226 -21.24 -10.47 0.08
C ILE A 226 -20.31 -9.30 -0.28
N PRO A 227 -19.41 -8.83 0.61
CA PRO A 227 -18.48 -7.73 0.31
C PRO A 227 -17.70 -7.88 -1.01
N LEU A 228 -17.34 -9.11 -1.41
CA LEU A 228 -16.65 -9.37 -2.68
C LEU A 228 -17.50 -8.99 -3.90
N HIS A 229 -18.83 -9.12 -3.86
CA HIS A 229 -19.69 -8.66 -4.95
C HIS A 229 -19.58 -7.14 -5.14
N ASN A 230 -19.61 -6.38 -4.04
CA ASN A 230 -19.47 -4.92 -4.09
C ASN A 230 -18.11 -4.54 -4.70
N ALA A 231 -17.02 -5.13 -4.22
CA ALA A 231 -15.69 -4.89 -4.77
C ALA A 231 -15.62 -5.24 -6.26
N SER A 232 -16.27 -6.34 -6.66
CA SER A 232 -16.27 -6.84 -8.03
C SER A 232 -17.04 -5.96 -9.00
N SER A 233 -18.22 -5.48 -8.60
CA SER A 233 -19.06 -4.61 -9.42
C SER A 233 -18.36 -3.25 -9.70
N TYR A 234 -17.68 -2.69 -8.70
CA TYR A 234 -16.97 -1.42 -8.85
C TYR A 234 -15.52 -1.54 -9.37
N GLY A 235 -14.94 -2.74 -9.39
CA GLY A 235 -13.60 -2.99 -9.92
C GLY A 235 -12.46 -2.71 -8.94
N HIS A 236 -12.72 -2.83 -7.63
CA HIS A 236 -11.76 -2.52 -6.56
C HIS A 236 -10.82 -3.71 -6.33
N LEU A 237 -9.73 -3.74 -7.09
CA LEU A 237 -8.81 -4.89 -7.15
C LEU A 237 -8.13 -5.19 -5.80
N ASP A 238 -7.63 -4.16 -5.11
CA ASP A 238 -6.94 -4.31 -3.82
C ASP A 238 -7.87 -4.83 -2.73
N ILE A 239 -9.11 -4.33 -2.67
CA ILE A 239 -10.15 -4.85 -1.78
C ILE A 239 -10.45 -6.31 -2.11
N ALA A 240 -10.63 -6.67 -3.38
CA ALA A 240 -10.93 -8.05 -3.77
C ALA A 240 -9.80 -9.01 -3.37
N ALA A 241 -8.55 -8.64 -3.61
CA ALA A 241 -7.38 -9.41 -3.18
C ALA A 241 -7.32 -9.57 -1.65
N LEU A 242 -7.62 -8.50 -0.91
CA LEU A 242 -7.71 -8.53 0.55
C LEU A 242 -8.84 -9.47 1.03
N LEU A 243 -10.03 -9.40 0.46
CA LEU A 243 -11.14 -10.29 0.82
C LEU A 243 -10.81 -11.76 0.52
N ILE A 244 -10.12 -12.04 -0.59
CA ILE A 244 -9.62 -13.38 -0.93
C ILE A 244 -8.60 -13.87 0.10
N LYS A 245 -7.65 -13.02 0.51
CA LYS A 245 -6.69 -13.32 1.59
C LYS A 245 -7.38 -13.71 2.89
N TYR A 246 -8.54 -13.11 3.18
CA TYR A 246 -9.37 -13.43 4.34
C TYR A 246 -10.41 -14.53 4.07
N ASN A 247 -10.19 -15.41 3.08
CA ASN A 247 -11.01 -16.58 2.78
C ASN A 247 -12.48 -16.27 2.44
N THR A 248 -12.71 -15.20 1.68
CA THR A 248 -14.03 -14.96 1.08
C THR A 248 -14.41 -16.09 0.11
N VAL A 249 -15.71 -16.39 0.00
CA VAL A 249 -16.20 -17.41 -0.93
C VAL A 249 -16.30 -16.81 -2.34
N VAL A 250 -15.28 -17.08 -3.16
CA VAL A 250 -15.12 -16.54 -4.52
C VAL A 250 -16.31 -16.81 -5.44
N ASN A 251 -16.95 -17.98 -5.30
CA ASN A 251 -18.15 -18.38 -6.05
C ASN A 251 -19.46 -18.21 -5.24
N ALA A 252 -19.48 -17.34 -4.23
CA ALA A 252 -20.72 -17.04 -3.50
C ALA A 252 -21.77 -16.52 -4.47
N THR A 253 -23.03 -16.92 -4.28
CA THR A 253 -24.14 -16.43 -5.08
C THR A 253 -25.04 -15.52 -4.24
N ASP A 254 -25.52 -14.45 -4.86
CA ASP A 254 -26.61 -13.66 -4.32
C ASP A 254 -27.98 -14.36 -4.48
N LYS A 255 -29.08 -13.66 -4.17
CA LYS A 255 -30.43 -14.22 -4.28
C LYS A 255 -30.90 -14.53 -5.70
N TRP A 256 -30.23 -13.99 -6.72
CA TRP A 256 -30.52 -14.22 -8.13
C TRP A 256 -29.50 -15.15 -8.80
N GLY A 257 -28.58 -15.73 -8.02
CA GLY A 257 -27.56 -16.64 -8.53
C GLY A 257 -26.36 -15.94 -9.17
N PHE A 258 -26.23 -14.62 -9.03
CA PHE A 258 -25.05 -13.91 -9.52
C PHE A 258 -23.87 -14.17 -8.60
N THR A 259 -22.72 -14.48 -9.19
CA THR A 259 -21.43 -14.57 -8.49
C THR A 259 -20.64 -13.27 -8.61
N PRO A 260 -19.58 -13.05 -7.82
CA PRO A 260 -18.68 -11.92 -8.01
C PRO A 260 -18.11 -11.83 -9.44
N LEU A 261 -17.88 -12.97 -10.11
CA LEU A 261 -17.43 -13.00 -11.50
C LEU A 261 -18.51 -12.50 -12.48
N HIS A 262 -19.80 -12.76 -12.22
CA HIS A 262 -20.89 -12.18 -13.01
C HIS A 262 -20.90 -10.65 -12.90
N GLU A 263 -20.80 -10.11 -11.68
CA GLU A 263 -20.74 -8.66 -11.43
C GLU A 263 -19.55 -8.02 -12.14
N ALA A 264 -18.35 -8.59 -11.98
CA ALA A 264 -17.14 -8.11 -12.63
C ALA A 264 -17.27 -8.13 -14.16
N ALA A 265 -17.82 -9.22 -14.72
CA ALA A 265 -17.97 -9.37 -16.17
C ALA A 265 -18.99 -8.38 -16.74
N GLN A 266 -20.14 -8.23 -16.08
CA GLN A 266 -21.20 -7.31 -16.49
C GLN A 266 -20.75 -5.84 -16.45
N LYS A 267 -19.85 -5.48 -15.53
CA LYS A 267 -19.32 -4.11 -15.41
C LYS A 267 -17.99 -3.90 -16.16
N GLY A 268 -17.55 -4.87 -16.96
CA GLY A 268 -16.33 -4.74 -17.77
C GLY A 268 -15.03 -4.68 -16.94
N ARG A 269 -14.98 -5.33 -15.77
CA ARG A 269 -13.83 -5.27 -14.85
C ARG A 269 -12.78 -6.34 -15.18
N THR A 270 -12.08 -6.19 -16.29
CA THR A 270 -11.20 -7.24 -16.85
C THR A 270 -10.12 -7.74 -15.88
N GLN A 271 -9.40 -6.84 -15.21
CA GLN A 271 -8.37 -7.21 -14.23
C GLN A 271 -8.94 -7.98 -13.04
N LEU A 272 -10.12 -7.59 -12.58
CA LEU A 272 -10.77 -8.25 -11.45
C LEU A 272 -11.37 -9.60 -11.85
N CYS A 273 -11.89 -9.74 -13.08
CA CYS A 273 -12.24 -11.05 -13.64
C CYS A 273 -11.04 -11.99 -13.66
N ALA A 274 -9.86 -11.50 -14.09
CA ALA A 274 -8.63 -12.29 -14.11
C ALA A 274 -8.21 -12.73 -12.70
N LEU A 275 -8.27 -11.81 -11.72
CA LEU A 275 -8.00 -12.13 -10.31
C LEU A 275 -8.95 -13.22 -9.79
N LEU A 276 -10.26 -13.06 -10.00
CA LEU A 276 -11.26 -14.02 -9.56
C LEU A 276 -11.03 -15.42 -10.18
N LEU A 277 -10.78 -15.48 -11.50
CA LEU A 277 -10.48 -16.74 -12.20
C LEU A 277 -9.21 -17.41 -11.66
N ALA A 278 -8.15 -16.63 -11.38
CA ALA A 278 -6.91 -17.13 -10.79
C ALA A 278 -7.14 -17.74 -9.38
N HIS A 279 -8.16 -17.27 -8.66
CA HIS A 279 -8.56 -17.77 -7.34
C HIS A 279 -9.76 -18.71 -7.39
N GLY A 280 -9.98 -19.38 -8.52
CA GLY A 280 -10.94 -20.48 -8.62
C GLY A 280 -12.39 -20.05 -8.88
N ALA A 281 -12.63 -18.84 -9.38
CA ALA A 281 -13.95 -18.48 -9.88
C ALA A 281 -14.34 -19.37 -11.07
N ASP A 282 -15.56 -19.88 -11.05
CA ASP A 282 -16.08 -20.78 -12.08
C ASP A 282 -16.80 -19.95 -13.18
N PRO A 283 -16.28 -19.91 -14.41
CA PRO A 283 -16.89 -19.16 -15.51
C PRO A 283 -18.12 -19.87 -16.13
N PHE A 284 -18.47 -21.08 -15.67
CA PHE A 284 -19.62 -21.85 -16.16
C PHE A 284 -20.86 -21.73 -15.26
N LEU A 285 -20.72 -21.21 -14.03
CA LEU A 285 -21.86 -21.03 -13.14
C LEU A 285 -22.89 -20.10 -13.78
N LYS A 286 -24.16 -20.49 -13.67
CA LYS A 286 -25.28 -19.75 -14.24
C LYS A 286 -26.11 -19.10 -13.15
N ASN A 287 -26.52 -17.87 -13.38
CA ASN A 287 -27.53 -17.21 -12.57
C ASN A 287 -28.92 -17.87 -12.79
N GLN A 288 -29.95 -17.37 -12.09
CA GLN A 288 -31.32 -17.89 -12.22
C GLN A 288 -31.94 -17.66 -13.61
N GLU A 289 -31.38 -16.75 -14.41
CA GLU A 289 -31.77 -16.52 -15.81
C GLU A 289 -31.06 -17.47 -16.79
N GLY A 290 -30.19 -18.36 -16.28
CA GLY A 290 -29.45 -19.33 -17.09
C GLY A 290 -28.24 -18.74 -17.82
N GLN A 291 -27.83 -17.52 -17.46
CA GLN A 291 -26.70 -16.80 -18.04
C GLN A 291 -25.43 -17.05 -17.21
N ALA A 292 -24.33 -17.38 -17.88
CA ALA A 292 -23.00 -17.43 -17.31
C ALA A 292 -22.32 -16.04 -17.35
N PRO A 293 -21.19 -15.80 -16.64
CA PRO A 293 -20.49 -14.51 -16.67
C PRO A 293 -20.14 -14.04 -18.08
N VAL A 294 -19.80 -14.96 -19.00
CA VAL A 294 -19.46 -14.65 -20.39
C VAL A 294 -20.64 -14.07 -21.17
N ASP A 295 -21.87 -14.51 -20.86
CA ASP A 295 -23.10 -14.06 -21.51
C ASP A 295 -23.44 -12.61 -21.10
N LEU A 296 -22.99 -12.21 -19.90
CA LEU A 296 -23.18 -10.86 -19.37
C LEU A 296 -22.03 -9.91 -19.72
N ALA A 297 -20.92 -10.41 -20.27
CA ALA A 297 -19.72 -9.62 -20.51
C ALA A 297 -20.02 -8.41 -21.40
N SER A 298 -19.87 -7.20 -20.85
CA SER A 298 -20.14 -5.95 -21.57
C SER A 298 -18.99 -5.51 -22.47
N ALA A 299 -17.76 -5.94 -22.15
CA ALA A 299 -16.54 -5.58 -22.85
C ALA A 299 -15.95 -6.79 -23.58
N ASP A 300 -15.46 -6.58 -24.81
CA ASP A 300 -14.93 -7.65 -25.67
C ASP A 300 -13.72 -8.34 -25.07
N ASP A 301 -12.94 -7.60 -24.30
CA ASP A 301 -11.72 -8.06 -23.67
C ASP A 301 -12.00 -8.97 -22.47
N VAL A 302 -13.05 -8.67 -21.69
CA VAL A 302 -13.65 -9.57 -20.69
C VAL A 302 -14.20 -10.83 -21.35
N ARG A 303 -14.94 -10.69 -22.46
CA ARG A 303 -15.52 -11.85 -23.17
C ARG A 303 -14.43 -12.80 -23.65
N CYS A 304 -13.36 -12.26 -24.23
CA CYS A 304 -12.19 -13.03 -24.64
C CYS A 304 -11.55 -13.77 -23.47
N LEU A 305 -11.31 -13.08 -22.34
CA LEU A 305 -10.72 -13.67 -21.15
C LEU A 305 -11.55 -14.84 -20.60
N LEU A 306 -12.87 -14.67 -20.54
CA LEU A 306 -13.78 -15.71 -20.03
C LEU A 306 -13.86 -16.90 -20.98
N GLN A 307 -13.93 -16.68 -22.29
CA GLN A 307 -13.89 -17.76 -23.29
C GLN A 307 -12.60 -18.58 -23.20
N ASP A 308 -11.45 -17.91 -23.05
CA ASP A 308 -10.16 -18.59 -22.88
C ASP A 308 -10.10 -19.42 -21.59
N ALA A 309 -10.64 -18.88 -20.49
CA ALA A 309 -10.73 -19.59 -19.23
C ALA A 309 -11.62 -20.84 -19.33
N MET A 310 -12.78 -20.72 -19.99
CA MET A 310 -13.68 -21.83 -20.26
C MET A 310 -13.03 -22.92 -21.12
N ALA A 311 -12.36 -22.53 -22.22
CA ALA A 311 -11.66 -23.48 -23.08
C ALA A 311 -10.53 -24.23 -22.34
N SER A 312 -9.80 -23.52 -21.47
CA SER A 312 -8.72 -24.09 -20.67
C SER A 312 -9.22 -25.13 -19.65
N GLN A 313 -10.43 -24.94 -19.11
CA GLN A 313 -11.03 -25.88 -18.15
C GLN A 313 -11.73 -27.08 -18.84
N GLN A 314 -12.23 -26.93 -20.07
CA GLN A 314 -12.78 -28.05 -20.86
C GLN A 314 -11.72 -29.05 -21.33
N GLY A 315 -10.49 -28.60 -21.58
CA GLY A 315 -9.35 -29.47 -21.93
C GLY A 315 -8.96 -30.46 -20.82
N VAL A 316 -9.33 -30.18 -19.57
CA VAL A 316 -9.08 -31.06 -18.42
C VAL A 316 -10.14 -32.16 -18.30
N LEU A 317 -11.39 -31.88 -18.68
CA LEU A 317 -12.53 -32.80 -18.52
C LEU A 317 -12.63 -33.88 -19.61
N THR A 318 -11.94 -33.71 -20.75
CA THR A 318 -11.95 -34.69 -21.85
C THR A 318 -10.93 -35.82 -21.69
N ALA A 319 -10.01 -35.72 -20.72
CA ALA A 319 -9.01 -36.75 -20.44
C ALA A 319 -9.44 -37.79 -19.38
N SER A 320 -10.63 -37.64 -18.79
CA SER A 320 -11.12 -38.53 -17.72
C SER A 320 -12.50 -39.11 -18.03
N ALA A 321 -12.56 -40.10 -18.92
CA ALA A 321 -13.71 -41.01 -19.00
C ALA A 321 -13.28 -42.39 -19.50
N PRO A 322 -13.39 -43.45 -18.68
CA PRO A 322 -13.59 -44.81 -19.17
C PRO A 322 -15.07 -45.24 -19.01
N PRO A 323 -15.55 -46.19 -19.83
CA PRO A 323 -16.96 -46.56 -19.86
C PRO A 323 -17.36 -47.47 -18.69
N SER A 324 -18.64 -47.41 -18.36
CA SER A 324 -19.37 -48.09 -17.28
C SER A 324 -19.46 -49.63 -17.38
N ARG A 325 -19.22 -50.36 -16.26
CA ARG A 325 -20.10 -51.42 -15.66
C ARG A 325 -19.55 -51.99 -14.31
N PRO A 326 -20.31 -52.77 -13.50
CA PRO A 326 -20.73 -52.47 -12.11
C PRO A 326 -19.93 -53.25 -11.02
N PRO A 327 -20.24 -53.10 -9.70
CA PRO A 327 -19.24 -53.17 -8.63
C PRO A 327 -19.11 -54.54 -7.94
N SER A 328 -17.93 -54.78 -7.36
CA SER A 328 -17.74 -55.77 -6.30
C SER A 328 -16.70 -55.29 -5.27
N ILE A 329 -17.07 -55.49 -4.01
CA ILE A 329 -16.47 -55.06 -2.74
C ILE A 329 -15.13 -55.75 -2.46
N ALA A 330 -14.13 -55.01 -1.95
CA ALA A 330 -13.22 -55.44 -0.87
C ALA A 330 -12.30 -54.30 -0.40
N MET A 331 -12.09 -54.22 0.91
CA MET A 331 -11.20 -53.28 1.61
C MET A 331 -9.77 -53.82 1.72
N SER A 332 -8.74 -52.95 1.64
CA SER A 332 -7.52 -53.04 2.48
C SER A 332 -6.56 -51.83 2.31
N HIS A 333 -5.83 -51.56 3.39
CA HIS A 333 -4.96 -50.45 3.81
C HIS A 333 -3.72 -50.03 2.96
N THR A 334 -3.47 -48.70 2.90
CA THR A 334 -2.21 -47.85 2.95
C THR A 334 -0.90 -48.28 2.22
N PRO A 335 -0.06 -47.35 1.66
CA PRO A 335 0.39 -46.08 2.25
C PRO A 335 0.47 -44.84 1.32
N SER A 336 0.69 -43.67 1.93
CA SER A 336 0.67 -42.31 1.39
C SER A 336 1.73 -41.99 0.30
N PRO A 337 1.43 -41.15 -0.72
CA PRO A 337 2.42 -40.59 -1.63
C PRO A 337 2.97 -39.22 -1.12
N PRO A 338 4.13 -38.76 -1.62
CA PRO A 338 4.79 -37.54 -1.14
C PRO A 338 4.12 -36.26 -1.66
N LEU A 339 4.29 -35.17 -0.90
CA LEU A 339 3.80 -33.81 -1.20
C LEU A 339 4.35 -33.27 -2.53
N PRO A 340 3.53 -32.58 -3.37
CA PRO A 340 4.04 -31.87 -4.54
C PRO A 340 4.69 -30.54 -4.13
N SER A 341 5.87 -30.27 -4.70
CA SER A 341 6.60 -29.01 -4.58
C SER A 341 5.86 -27.85 -5.28
N THR A 342 5.64 -26.76 -4.57
CA THR A 342 4.97 -25.52 -5.00
C THR A 342 5.96 -24.52 -5.62
N ASN A 343 5.67 -23.98 -6.81
CA ASN A 343 6.31 -22.76 -7.31
C ASN A 343 5.48 -21.53 -6.94
N VAL A 344 6.16 -20.45 -6.57
CA VAL A 344 5.58 -19.17 -6.12
C VAL A 344 5.84 -18.13 -7.20
N GLU A 345 4.78 -17.51 -7.73
CA GLU A 345 4.89 -16.41 -8.70
C GLU A 345 4.48 -15.09 -8.04
N THR A 346 5.25 -14.02 -8.26
CA THR A 346 5.06 -12.74 -7.56
C THR A 346 4.45 -11.71 -8.51
N VAL A 347 3.25 -11.24 -8.19
CA VAL A 347 2.55 -10.19 -8.96
C VAL A 347 2.66 -8.86 -8.23
N ILE A 348 3.10 -7.82 -8.95
CA ILE A 348 3.25 -6.46 -8.43
C ILE A 348 1.97 -5.67 -8.75
N MET A 349 1.29 -5.23 -7.70
CA MET A 349 0.06 -4.45 -7.77
C MET A 349 0.34 -2.98 -8.12
N PRO A 350 -0.65 -2.20 -8.60
CA PRO A 350 -0.50 -0.75 -8.85
C PRO A 350 -0.09 0.05 -7.61
N SER A 351 -0.37 -0.46 -6.41
CA SER A 351 0.06 0.06 -5.12
C SER A 351 1.54 -0.23 -4.77
N GLY A 352 2.24 -1.02 -5.60
CA GLY A 352 3.60 -1.49 -5.35
C GLY A 352 3.70 -2.70 -4.43
N ALA A 353 2.58 -3.23 -3.92
CA ALA A 353 2.55 -4.44 -3.11
C ALA A 353 2.77 -5.71 -3.96
N ALA A 354 3.57 -6.64 -3.44
CA ALA A 354 3.86 -7.93 -4.07
C ALA A 354 2.96 -9.03 -3.48
N VAL A 355 2.15 -9.70 -4.30
CA VAL A 355 1.32 -10.84 -3.89
C VAL A 355 1.94 -12.13 -4.44
N GLN A 356 2.10 -13.13 -3.56
CA GLN A 356 2.62 -14.46 -3.90
C GLN A 356 1.46 -15.37 -4.33
N LEU A 357 1.50 -15.87 -5.56
CA LEU A 357 0.55 -16.81 -6.13
C LEU A 357 1.08 -18.24 -6.01
N LEU A 358 0.18 -19.18 -5.64
CA LEU A 358 0.43 -20.63 -5.62
C LEU A 358 -0.30 -21.28 -6.80
N VAL A 359 0.44 -21.98 -7.67
CA VAL A 359 -0.13 -22.68 -8.85
C VAL A 359 0.10 -24.20 -8.74
N PRO A 360 -0.89 -25.07 -9.00
CA PRO A 360 -0.69 -26.52 -9.05
C PRO A 360 0.01 -26.97 -10.35
N VAL A 361 1.01 -27.85 -10.25
CA VAL A 361 1.71 -28.45 -11.41
C VAL A 361 0.93 -29.66 -11.94
N GLY A 362 0.59 -29.68 -13.23
CA GLY A 362 0.07 -30.86 -13.94
C GLY A 362 1.17 -31.92 -14.14
N SER A 363 0.84 -33.18 -13.84
CA SER A 363 1.76 -34.32 -13.85
C SER A 363 2.29 -34.65 -15.26
N ARG A 364 3.62 -34.74 -15.45
CA ARG A 364 4.28 -35.23 -16.68
C ARG A 364 4.22 -36.76 -16.73
N ALA A 365 3.54 -37.32 -17.73
CA ALA A 365 3.69 -38.74 -18.08
C ALA A 365 5.03 -38.96 -18.81
N SER A 366 5.84 -39.88 -18.29
CA SER A 366 7.06 -40.37 -18.94
C SER A 366 6.71 -41.51 -19.89
N VAL A 367 7.04 -41.38 -21.17
CA VAL A 367 7.01 -42.49 -22.12
C VAL A 367 8.44 -42.98 -22.34
N SER A 368 8.66 -44.25 -21.98
CA SER A 368 9.90 -44.99 -22.18
C SER A 368 10.15 -45.24 -23.66
N MET A 369 11.37 -44.95 -24.12
CA MET A 369 11.91 -45.37 -25.41
C MET A 369 12.06 -46.90 -25.47
N ALA A 370 11.63 -47.51 -26.56
CA ALA A 370 12.01 -48.86 -26.96
C ALA A 370 12.76 -48.80 -28.28
N SER A 371 13.96 -49.36 -28.27
CA SER A 371 14.91 -49.47 -29.38
C SER A 371 14.42 -50.46 -30.45
N VAL A 372 14.61 -50.13 -31.73
CA VAL A 372 14.80 -51.13 -32.79
C VAL A 372 15.85 -50.61 -33.77
N GLU A 373 16.89 -51.41 -33.97
CA GLU A 373 17.98 -51.21 -34.93
C GLU A 373 17.58 -51.58 -36.37
N GLY A 374 18.10 -50.83 -37.34
CA GLY A 374 18.78 -51.35 -38.54
C GLY A 374 17.95 -51.79 -39.76
N SER A 375 18.09 -51.07 -40.88
CA SER A 375 18.73 -51.62 -42.09
C SER A 375 18.84 -50.59 -43.23
N SER A 376 19.91 -50.75 -43.99
CA SER A 376 20.52 -49.91 -45.02
C SER A 376 19.90 -50.01 -46.42
N SER A 377 19.95 -48.93 -47.22
CA SER A 377 20.50 -48.96 -48.59
C SER A 377 20.59 -47.56 -49.24
N SER A 378 21.61 -47.38 -50.08
CA SER A 378 22.04 -46.12 -50.71
C SER A 378 21.21 -45.71 -51.93
N GLY A 379 21.16 -44.40 -52.22
CA GLY A 379 21.06 -43.94 -53.60
C GLY A 379 20.58 -42.50 -53.81
N LYS A 380 21.55 -41.65 -54.21
CA LYS A 380 21.44 -40.48 -55.11
C LYS A 380 20.80 -39.17 -54.60
N LEU A 381 21.66 -38.15 -54.71
CA LEU A 381 21.36 -36.73 -54.85
C LEU A 381 20.33 -36.49 -55.96
N GLU A 382 19.29 -35.75 -55.63
CA GLU A 382 18.63 -34.77 -56.50
C GLU A 382 17.93 -33.73 -55.62
N GLY A 383 18.12 -32.46 -55.95
CA GLY A 383 17.66 -31.33 -55.15
C GLY A 383 16.14 -31.19 -55.14
N ALA A 384 15.61 -30.90 -53.96
CA ALA A 384 14.31 -30.27 -53.79
C ALA A 384 14.41 -29.39 -52.53
N GLU A 385 14.34 -28.08 -52.73
CA GLU A 385 14.07 -27.12 -51.67
C GLU A 385 12.70 -27.48 -51.06
N GLY A 386 12.73 -27.96 -49.82
CA GLY A 386 11.55 -28.30 -49.03
C GLY A 386 11.47 -27.38 -47.83
N ASP A 387 10.49 -26.49 -47.91
CA ASP A 387 9.95 -25.56 -46.91
C ASP A 387 10.01 -26.07 -45.45
N ASP A 388 10.96 -25.53 -44.67
CA ASP A 388 11.04 -25.65 -43.21
C ASP A 388 10.80 -24.26 -42.54
N GLY A 389 9.87 -23.48 -43.11
CA GLY A 389 9.63 -22.07 -42.76
C GLY A 389 8.24 -21.75 -42.17
N ALA A 390 7.44 -22.75 -41.78
CA ALA A 390 6.01 -22.52 -41.51
C ALA A 390 5.64 -22.04 -40.09
N ILE A 391 6.58 -21.80 -39.18
CA ILE A 391 6.26 -21.18 -37.88
C ILE A 391 7.30 -20.14 -37.53
N CYS A 392 7.16 -18.88 -37.99
CA CYS A 392 7.86 -17.73 -37.39
C CYS A 392 7.41 -16.35 -37.94
N SER A 393 6.20 -16.19 -38.49
CA SER A 393 5.70 -14.85 -38.87
C SER A 393 4.71 -14.32 -37.84
N VAL A 394 4.77 -13.02 -37.56
CA VAL A 394 3.82 -12.31 -36.70
C VAL A 394 2.38 -12.53 -37.19
N ALA A 395 2.16 -12.55 -38.50
CA ALA A 395 0.85 -12.83 -39.11
C ALA A 395 0.29 -14.21 -38.73
N ASN A 396 1.09 -15.28 -38.83
CA ASN A 396 0.65 -16.63 -38.48
C ASN A 396 0.40 -16.77 -36.97
N PHE A 397 1.20 -16.09 -36.14
CA PHE A 397 1.01 -16.07 -34.69
C PHE A 397 -0.28 -15.35 -34.30
N LEU A 398 -0.55 -14.16 -34.85
CA LEU A 398 -1.79 -13.43 -34.60
C LEU A 398 -3.02 -14.20 -35.10
N ALA A 399 -2.93 -14.88 -36.24
CA ALA A 399 -3.99 -15.76 -36.74
C ALA A 399 -4.28 -16.91 -35.76
N SER A 400 -3.25 -17.52 -35.17
CA SER A 400 -3.41 -18.59 -34.17
C SER A 400 -4.15 -18.14 -32.91
N LEU A 401 -4.11 -16.84 -32.59
CA LEU A 401 -4.79 -16.22 -31.46
C LEU A 401 -6.13 -15.57 -31.84
N SER A 402 -6.51 -15.63 -33.12
CA SER A 402 -7.65 -14.90 -33.69
C SER A 402 -7.56 -13.37 -33.47
N LEU A 403 -6.35 -12.82 -33.57
CA LEU A 403 -6.02 -11.39 -33.40
C LEU A 403 -5.46 -10.76 -34.69
N GLU A 404 -5.90 -11.24 -35.85
CA GLU A 404 -5.42 -10.81 -37.18
C GLU A 404 -5.59 -9.30 -37.41
N HIS A 405 -6.64 -8.70 -36.82
CA HIS A 405 -6.92 -7.26 -36.90
C HIS A 405 -5.84 -6.38 -36.25
N LEU A 406 -4.92 -6.95 -35.45
CA LEU A 406 -3.80 -6.23 -34.86
C LEU A 406 -2.56 -6.21 -35.76
N LEU A 407 -2.59 -6.92 -36.90
CA LEU A 407 -1.43 -7.02 -37.81
C LEU A 407 -0.95 -5.64 -38.27
N ASP A 408 -1.86 -4.73 -38.62
CA ASP A 408 -1.54 -3.36 -39.03
C ASP A 408 -0.77 -2.58 -37.95
N ILE A 409 -1.07 -2.82 -36.67
CA ILE A 409 -0.38 -2.18 -35.54
C ILE A 409 1.03 -2.74 -35.40
N PHE A 410 1.17 -4.07 -35.49
CA PHE A 410 2.47 -4.73 -35.41
C PHE A 410 3.38 -4.36 -36.59
N GLU A 411 2.83 -4.24 -37.79
CA GLU A 411 3.58 -3.77 -38.96
C GLU A 411 3.95 -2.29 -38.84
N ARG A 412 3.03 -1.42 -38.41
CA ARG A 412 3.31 0.01 -38.24
C ARG A 412 4.41 0.26 -37.20
N GLU A 413 4.34 -0.44 -36.07
CA GLU A 413 5.28 -0.28 -34.96
C GLU A 413 6.51 -1.21 -35.09
N GLN A 414 6.61 -1.98 -36.19
CA GLN A 414 7.70 -2.91 -36.49
C GLN A 414 7.97 -3.93 -35.36
N ILE A 415 6.89 -4.46 -34.77
CA ILE A 415 6.96 -5.39 -33.64
C ILE A 415 7.11 -6.81 -34.17
N THR A 416 8.26 -7.39 -33.92
CA THR A 416 8.59 -8.80 -34.21
C THR A 416 8.23 -9.71 -33.03
N LEU A 417 8.23 -11.04 -33.23
CA LEU A 417 7.83 -11.99 -32.17
C LEU A 417 8.77 -11.98 -30.96
N ASP A 418 10.05 -11.72 -31.16
CA ASP A 418 11.06 -11.51 -30.12
C ASP A 418 10.79 -10.23 -29.32
N ILE A 419 10.43 -9.13 -29.98
CA ILE A 419 10.02 -7.90 -29.29
C ILE A 419 8.75 -8.17 -28.48
N LEU A 420 7.74 -8.80 -29.09
CA LEU A 420 6.47 -9.12 -28.43
C LEU A 420 6.66 -10.00 -27.18
N ALA A 421 7.64 -10.92 -27.19
CA ALA A 421 7.96 -11.77 -26.03
C ALA A 421 8.48 -10.99 -24.81
N GLU A 422 8.97 -9.77 -25.00
CA GLU A 422 9.45 -8.90 -23.93
C GLU A 422 8.45 -7.79 -23.55
N MET A 423 7.35 -7.65 -24.32
CA MET A 423 6.38 -6.59 -24.09
C MET A 423 5.46 -6.88 -22.89
N SER A 424 5.36 -5.92 -22.00
CA SER A 424 4.39 -5.93 -20.90
C SER A 424 3.01 -5.48 -21.35
N HIS A 425 2.02 -5.68 -20.47
CA HIS A 425 0.68 -5.12 -20.68
C HIS A 425 0.69 -3.60 -20.88
N GLU A 426 1.63 -2.85 -20.28
CA GLU A 426 1.67 -1.39 -20.47
C GLU A 426 2.32 -1.02 -21.81
N ASP A 427 3.32 -1.77 -22.27
CA ASP A 427 3.96 -1.56 -23.57
C ASP A 427 2.96 -1.80 -24.72
N LEU A 428 2.19 -2.90 -24.65
CA LEU A 428 1.15 -3.20 -25.64
C LEU A 428 0.03 -2.14 -25.66
N LYS A 429 -0.23 -1.51 -24.52
CA LYS A 429 -1.23 -0.44 -24.43
C LYS A 429 -0.72 0.87 -25.07
N GLN A 430 0.56 1.17 -24.93
CA GLN A 430 1.18 2.37 -25.50
C GLN A 430 1.19 2.35 -27.03
N ILE A 431 1.33 1.17 -27.65
CA ILE A 431 1.25 1.00 -29.11
C ILE A 431 -0.19 0.97 -29.67
N GLY A 432 -1.20 1.12 -28.80
CA GLY A 432 -2.61 1.21 -29.19
C GLY A 432 -3.47 -0.03 -28.94
N ILE A 433 -2.92 -1.10 -28.34
CA ILE A 433 -3.70 -2.30 -27.95
C ILE A 433 -4.29 -2.07 -26.55
N SER A 434 -5.33 -1.25 -26.50
CA SER A 434 -5.94 -0.79 -25.24
C SER A 434 -6.70 -1.89 -24.48
N ALA A 435 -7.33 -2.81 -25.20
CA ALA A 435 -8.09 -3.94 -24.65
C ALA A 435 -7.18 -4.90 -23.86
N TYR A 436 -7.48 -5.14 -22.57
CA TYR A 436 -6.62 -5.98 -21.71
C TYR A 436 -6.61 -7.44 -22.15
N GLY A 437 -7.78 -7.97 -22.52
CA GLY A 437 -7.95 -9.33 -23.05
C GLY A 437 -7.10 -9.61 -24.29
N PHE A 438 -6.94 -8.65 -25.21
CA PHE A 438 -6.04 -8.80 -26.35
C PHE A 438 -4.58 -8.84 -25.90
N ARG A 439 -4.19 -7.93 -25.01
CA ARG A 439 -2.83 -7.93 -24.41
C ARG A 439 -2.52 -9.23 -23.67
N HIS A 440 -3.48 -9.74 -22.91
CA HIS A 440 -3.36 -11.00 -22.17
C HIS A 440 -3.24 -12.20 -23.11
N LYS A 441 -4.07 -12.25 -24.17
CA LYS A 441 -3.98 -13.28 -25.21
C LYS A 441 -2.63 -13.28 -25.92
N LEU A 442 -2.09 -12.11 -26.25
CA LEU A 442 -0.78 -11.97 -26.88
C LEU A 442 0.34 -12.49 -25.98
N ILE A 443 0.38 -12.03 -24.72
CA ILE A 443 1.41 -12.43 -23.74
C ILE A 443 1.33 -13.94 -23.46
N LYS A 444 0.14 -14.47 -23.15
CA LYS A 444 -0.06 -15.89 -22.85
C LYS A 444 0.12 -16.79 -24.07
N GLY A 445 -0.25 -16.29 -25.25
CA GLY A 445 0.03 -16.96 -26.53
C GLY A 445 1.53 -17.07 -26.79
N MET A 446 2.28 -16.02 -26.45
CA MET A 446 3.73 -16.00 -26.60
C MET A 446 4.42 -16.94 -25.60
N GLU A 447 3.98 -16.96 -24.34
CA GLU A 447 4.45 -17.93 -23.34
C GLU A 447 4.28 -19.38 -23.82
N ARG A 448 3.12 -19.69 -24.45
CA ARG A 448 2.86 -21.02 -25.04
C ARG A 448 3.74 -21.30 -26.24
N LEU A 449 3.94 -20.32 -27.13
CA LEU A 449 4.81 -20.46 -28.30
C LEU A 449 6.25 -20.75 -27.87
N VAL A 450 6.77 -19.99 -26.91
CA VAL A 450 8.11 -20.16 -26.31
C VAL A 450 8.24 -21.54 -25.64
N ALA A 451 7.19 -22.02 -24.96
CA ALA A 451 7.19 -23.36 -24.36
C ALA A 451 7.14 -24.50 -25.40
N SER A 452 6.54 -24.27 -26.58
CA SER A 452 6.38 -25.28 -27.65
C SER A 452 7.64 -25.47 -28.52
N CYS A 453 8.49 -24.45 -28.66
CA CYS A 453 9.67 -24.46 -29.53
C CYS A 453 10.95 -25.05 -28.90
N GLY A 454 10.83 -25.88 -27.86
CA GLY A 454 11.84 -26.88 -27.47
C GLY A 454 13.31 -26.47 -27.47
N GLY A 455 13.64 -25.23 -27.06
CA GLY A 455 15.02 -24.78 -26.91
C GLY A 455 15.79 -24.43 -28.20
N LEU A 456 15.16 -24.33 -29.37
CA LEU A 456 15.81 -23.75 -30.57
C LEU A 456 15.75 -22.21 -30.61
N TRP A 457 14.86 -21.59 -29.85
CA TRP A 457 14.95 -20.18 -29.52
C TRP A 457 15.82 -20.05 -28.28
N THR A 458 17.11 -19.81 -28.47
CA THR A 458 17.94 -19.26 -27.39
C THR A 458 17.56 -17.79 -27.21
N THR A 459 16.39 -17.54 -26.61
CA THR A 459 16.16 -16.27 -25.93
C THR A 459 17.10 -16.27 -24.73
N PRO A 460 18.01 -15.28 -24.59
CA PRO A 460 18.73 -15.12 -23.35
C PRO A 460 17.68 -14.79 -22.30
N SER A 461 17.48 -15.72 -21.37
CA SER A 461 16.78 -15.44 -20.12
C SER A 461 17.38 -14.18 -19.50
N ASN A 462 16.59 -13.09 -19.46
CA ASN A 462 16.95 -11.75 -18.98
C ASN A 462 17.98 -11.00 -19.87
N PRO A 463 17.71 -9.80 -20.42
CA PRO A 463 18.79 -8.85 -20.60
C PRO A 463 19.02 -8.24 -19.21
N GLY A 464 19.64 -9.02 -18.33
CA GLY A 464 20.38 -8.45 -17.21
C GLY A 464 21.43 -7.48 -17.74
N THR A 465 22.09 -6.76 -16.84
CA THR A 465 23.23 -5.90 -17.22
C THR A 465 24.26 -6.69 -18.02
N LEU A 466 24.43 -6.35 -19.31
CA LEU A 466 25.45 -6.94 -20.17
C LEU A 466 26.76 -6.18 -19.99
N LEU A 467 27.87 -6.90 -19.92
CA LEU A 467 29.22 -6.34 -19.87
C LEU A 467 29.94 -6.69 -21.16
N VAL A 468 30.16 -5.68 -22.01
CA VAL A 468 30.81 -5.83 -23.32
C VAL A 468 32.26 -5.42 -23.19
N ASP A 469 33.18 -6.34 -23.43
CA ASP A 469 34.61 -6.06 -23.37
C ASP A 469 35.01 -5.07 -24.48
N LEU A 470 35.68 -3.98 -24.10
CA LEU A 470 36.30 -3.06 -25.06
C LEU A 470 37.70 -3.57 -25.40
N LEU A 471 38.03 -3.60 -26.69
CA LEU A 471 39.36 -3.97 -27.16
C LEU A 471 40.36 -2.85 -26.84
N SER A 472 41.61 -3.21 -26.56
CA SER A 472 42.65 -2.25 -26.12
C SER A 472 43.02 -1.18 -27.17
N ASP A 473 42.74 -1.46 -28.44
CA ASP A 473 42.93 -0.54 -29.57
C ASP A 473 41.67 0.30 -29.87
N ASP A 474 40.55 0.05 -29.18
CA ASP A 474 39.35 0.86 -29.29
C ASP A 474 39.63 2.28 -28.75
N LYS A 475 39.24 3.29 -29.52
CA LYS A 475 39.35 4.69 -29.12
C LYS A 475 38.64 4.96 -27.79
N GLU A 476 37.52 4.28 -27.53
CA GLU A 476 36.78 4.37 -26.27
C GLU A 476 37.59 3.80 -25.10
N PHE A 477 38.27 2.66 -25.29
CA PHE A 477 39.17 2.08 -24.30
C PHE A 477 40.31 3.04 -23.95
N ILE A 478 41.01 3.57 -24.97
CA ILE A 478 42.16 4.46 -24.79
C ILE A 478 41.76 5.73 -24.02
N THR A 479 40.58 6.28 -24.32
CA THR A 479 40.08 7.49 -23.65
C THR A 479 39.80 7.23 -22.16
N VAL A 480 39.13 6.12 -21.84
CA VAL A 480 38.82 5.75 -20.44
C VAL A 480 40.09 5.40 -19.66
N GLU A 481 41.05 4.72 -20.31
CA GLU A 481 42.36 4.45 -19.72
C GLU A 481 43.11 5.76 -19.42
N GLU A 482 43.22 6.68 -20.37
CA GLU A 482 43.89 7.97 -20.18
C GLU A 482 43.27 8.78 -19.04
N GLU A 483 41.94 8.86 -18.99
CA GLU A 483 41.21 9.53 -17.90
C GLU A 483 41.53 8.89 -16.53
N MET A 484 41.59 7.55 -16.49
CA MET A 484 41.93 6.82 -15.27
C MET A 484 43.38 7.03 -14.84
N GLN A 485 44.34 7.07 -15.77
CA GLN A 485 45.75 7.37 -15.43
C GLN A 485 45.92 8.80 -14.90
N ASN A 486 45.23 9.77 -15.50
CA ASN A 486 45.29 11.19 -15.09
C ASN A 486 44.68 11.44 -13.70
N SER A 487 43.91 10.48 -13.19
CA SER A 487 43.30 10.55 -11.86
C SER A 487 44.24 10.19 -10.71
N ILE A 488 45.41 9.64 -10.99
CA ILE A 488 46.36 9.21 -9.95
C ILE A 488 46.77 10.40 -9.08
N ARG A 489 46.79 10.17 -7.77
CA ARG A 489 47.23 11.12 -6.76
C ARG A 489 48.16 10.41 -5.79
N GLU A 490 49.23 11.09 -5.38
CA GLU A 490 50.17 10.56 -4.38
C GLU A 490 49.44 10.38 -3.04
N HIS A 491 49.38 9.15 -2.53
CA HIS A 491 48.76 8.83 -1.24
C HIS A 491 49.83 8.80 -0.14
N ARG A 492 49.81 9.77 0.79
CA ARG A 492 50.73 9.83 1.94
C ARG A 492 50.01 9.43 3.21
N ASP A 493 50.20 8.19 3.67
CA ASP A 493 49.63 7.69 4.94
C ASP A 493 50.68 7.72 6.06
N ASN A 494 51.12 8.92 6.47
CA ASN A 494 51.97 9.23 7.64
C ASN A 494 53.02 8.17 8.06
N GLY A 495 53.58 7.41 7.12
CA GLY A 495 54.61 6.38 7.34
C GLY A 495 54.16 5.04 7.96
N HIS A 496 52.87 4.75 8.17
CA HIS A 496 52.47 3.58 8.98
C HIS A 496 51.78 2.44 8.23
N ALA A 497 51.14 2.67 7.08
CA ALA A 497 50.67 1.60 6.18
C ALA A 497 50.14 2.17 4.84
N GLY A 498 51.03 2.43 3.88
CA GLY A 498 50.64 2.81 2.52
C GLY A 498 51.83 2.77 1.58
N GLY A 499 51.70 2.05 0.46
CA GLY A 499 52.67 2.01 -0.63
C GLY A 499 52.40 3.06 -1.70
N ILE A 500 53.46 3.52 -2.38
CA ILE A 500 53.41 4.49 -3.49
C ILE A 500 53.06 3.74 -4.78
N PHE A 501 52.23 4.33 -5.65
CA PHE A 501 52.02 3.88 -7.03
C PHE A 501 51.91 5.09 -7.95
N SER A 502 52.46 4.98 -9.15
CA SER A 502 52.49 6.06 -10.14
C SER A 502 51.65 5.75 -11.39
N ARG A 503 51.16 4.51 -11.51
CA ARG A 503 50.42 4.03 -12.68
C ARG A 503 49.40 2.96 -12.30
N TYR A 504 48.28 2.91 -13.01
CA TYR A 504 47.38 1.76 -13.04
C TYR A 504 47.73 0.83 -14.19
N ASN A 505 47.77 -0.47 -13.96
CA ASN A 505 47.75 -1.46 -15.03
C ASN A 505 46.28 -1.80 -15.32
N ILE A 506 45.72 -1.29 -16.43
CA ILE A 506 44.34 -1.57 -16.81
C ILE A 506 44.29 -2.95 -17.46
N ILE A 507 43.56 -3.87 -16.83
CA ILE A 507 43.47 -5.26 -17.27
C ILE A 507 42.30 -5.44 -18.22
N ARG A 508 41.16 -4.81 -17.91
CA ARG A 508 39.94 -4.91 -18.71
C ARG A 508 39.05 -3.69 -18.50
N ILE A 509 38.47 -3.18 -19.58
CA ILE A 509 37.37 -2.21 -19.54
C ILE A 509 36.16 -2.88 -20.19
N GLN A 510 35.06 -2.91 -19.47
CA GLN A 510 33.79 -3.45 -19.97
C GLN A 510 32.76 -2.35 -20.01
N LYS A 511 32.16 -2.14 -21.19
CA LYS A 511 31.02 -1.26 -21.35
C LYS A 511 29.77 -1.93 -20.82
N VAL A 512 29.09 -1.25 -19.93
CA VAL A 512 27.86 -1.71 -19.32
C VAL A 512 26.71 -1.37 -20.25
N GLN A 513 25.93 -2.37 -20.65
CA GLN A 513 24.71 -2.21 -21.45
C GLN A 513 23.52 -2.72 -20.64
N ASN A 514 22.70 -1.77 -20.17
CA ASN A 514 21.44 -2.08 -19.51
C ASN A 514 20.37 -1.10 -20.00
N LYS A 515 19.48 -1.60 -20.87
CA LYS A 515 18.44 -0.80 -21.53
C LYS A 515 17.54 -0.08 -20.53
N LYS A 516 17.08 -0.79 -19.50
CA LYS A 516 16.18 -0.26 -18.46
C LYS A 516 16.85 0.84 -17.62
N LEU A 517 18.11 0.67 -17.25
CA LEU A 517 18.86 1.71 -16.52
C LEU A 517 19.18 2.90 -17.41
N TRP A 518 19.49 2.65 -18.69
CA TRP A 518 19.77 3.69 -19.67
C TRP A 518 18.54 4.57 -19.97
N GLU A 519 17.37 3.97 -20.10
CA GLU A 519 16.09 4.68 -20.30
C GLU A 519 15.75 5.56 -19.10
N ARG A 520 15.89 5.03 -17.87
CA ARG A 520 15.70 5.81 -16.64
C ARG A 520 16.67 6.99 -16.55
N TYR A 521 17.95 6.74 -16.81
CA TYR A 521 18.96 7.79 -16.84
C TYR A 521 18.65 8.86 -17.89
N THR A 522 18.25 8.45 -19.10
CA THR A 522 17.93 9.36 -20.20
C THR A 522 16.71 10.23 -19.90
N HIS A 523 15.66 9.63 -19.33
CA HIS A 523 14.48 10.35 -18.86
C HIS A 523 14.88 11.39 -17.83
N ARG A 524 15.65 10.99 -16.81
CA ARG A 524 16.03 11.90 -15.73
C ARG A 524 16.98 13.00 -16.19
N ARG A 525 17.90 12.70 -17.10
CA ARG A 525 18.77 13.69 -17.76
C ARG A 525 17.96 14.76 -18.48
N LYS A 526 16.85 14.38 -19.12
CA LYS A 526 15.96 15.32 -19.82
C LYS A 526 15.30 16.28 -18.82
N GLU A 527 14.75 15.76 -17.72
CA GLU A 527 14.17 16.58 -16.66
C GLU A 527 15.18 17.58 -16.08
N VAL A 528 16.40 17.12 -15.76
CA VAL A 528 17.47 17.98 -15.24
C VAL A 528 17.87 19.05 -16.26
N SER A 529 17.90 18.69 -17.55
CA SER A 529 18.20 19.63 -18.63
C SER A 529 17.13 20.73 -18.74
N GLU A 530 15.84 20.37 -18.66
CA GLU A 530 14.72 21.33 -18.70
C GLU A 530 14.80 22.33 -17.54
N GLU A 531 15.22 21.88 -16.35
CA GLU A 531 15.41 22.71 -15.17
C GLU A 531 16.69 23.57 -15.20
N ASN A 532 17.67 23.19 -16.02
CA ASN A 532 18.99 23.83 -16.10
C ASN A 532 19.24 24.52 -17.45
N SER A 533 18.28 25.33 -17.91
CA SER A 533 18.41 26.12 -19.14
C SER A 533 18.74 25.27 -20.39
N ASN A 534 18.17 24.07 -20.48
CA ASN A 534 18.45 23.07 -21.52
C ASN A 534 19.90 22.54 -21.55
N GLN A 535 20.58 22.52 -20.39
CA GLN A 535 21.91 21.92 -20.24
C GLN A 535 21.86 20.69 -19.36
N SER A 536 22.15 19.52 -19.93
CA SER A 536 22.16 18.22 -19.24
C SER A 536 23.32 18.04 -18.25
N CYS A 537 24.36 18.89 -18.31
CA CYS A 537 25.49 18.92 -17.37
C CYS A 537 26.03 17.53 -17.00
N GLU A 538 26.30 16.70 -18.01
CA GLU A 538 26.80 15.33 -17.80
C GLU A 538 28.29 15.32 -17.39
N ARG A 539 28.63 14.42 -16.46
CA ARG A 539 29.99 14.19 -15.96
C ARG A 539 30.24 12.70 -15.72
N MET A 540 31.48 12.26 -15.89
CA MET A 540 31.91 10.94 -15.43
C MET A 540 32.43 11.06 -14.00
N LEU A 541 31.88 10.25 -13.09
CA LEU A 541 32.29 10.18 -11.70
C LEU A 541 32.61 8.73 -11.31
N PHE A 542 33.61 8.59 -10.46
CA PHE A 542 34.01 7.32 -9.89
C PHE A 542 34.61 7.50 -8.49
N HIS A 543 34.72 6.40 -7.76
CA HIS A 543 35.32 6.42 -6.44
C HIS A 543 36.81 6.78 -6.50
N GLY A 544 37.22 7.82 -5.79
CA GLY A 544 38.60 8.34 -5.82
C GLY A 544 38.85 9.44 -6.86
N SER A 545 37.87 9.79 -7.69
CA SER A 545 37.96 10.94 -8.60
C SER A 545 38.32 12.24 -7.85
N PRO A 546 39.06 13.18 -8.46
CA PRO A 546 39.47 14.42 -7.80
C PRO A 546 38.32 15.20 -7.16
N PHE A 547 37.14 15.17 -7.79
CA PHE A 547 35.91 15.78 -7.29
C PHE A 547 35.43 15.12 -5.99
N ILE A 548 35.25 13.80 -5.98
CA ILE A 548 34.81 13.04 -4.79
C ILE A 548 35.88 13.09 -3.68
N ASN A 549 37.16 12.98 -4.02
CA ASN A 549 38.27 13.04 -3.07
C ASN A 549 38.35 14.41 -2.38
N ALA A 550 38.12 15.49 -3.12
CA ALA A 550 38.16 16.82 -2.56
C ALA A 550 36.94 17.14 -1.65
N ILE A 551 35.78 16.53 -1.90
CA ILE A 551 34.65 16.52 -0.95
C ILE A 551 35.06 15.83 0.37
N VAL A 552 35.73 14.69 0.27
CA VAL A 552 36.17 13.89 1.43
C VAL A 552 37.26 14.58 2.25
N GLN A 553 38.27 15.17 1.59
CA GLN A 553 39.45 15.73 2.28
C GLN A 553 39.24 17.14 2.84
N LYS A 554 38.52 18.01 2.12
CA LYS A 554 38.37 19.42 2.50
C LYS A 554 37.14 19.67 3.39
N GLY A 555 36.31 18.64 3.56
CA GLY A 555 35.09 18.69 4.34
C GLY A 555 34.00 19.56 3.70
N PHE A 556 32.76 19.26 4.06
CA PHE A 556 31.61 20.13 3.85
C PHE A 556 31.28 20.80 5.19
N ASP A 557 30.89 22.08 5.25
CA ASP A 557 30.49 22.69 6.54
C ASP A 557 29.11 22.17 6.96
N GLU A 558 29.14 21.08 7.74
CA GLU A 558 27.95 20.33 8.18
C GLU A 558 26.98 21.17 9.03
N ARG A 559 27.47 22.27 9.63
CA ARG A 559 26.66 23.15 10.50
C ARG A 559 25.52 23.87 9.78
N HIS A 560 25.54 23.88 8.45
CA HIS A 560 24.48 24.45 7.61
C HIS A 560 23.75 23.38 6.76
N ALA A 561 24.10 22.10 6.87
CA ALA A 561 23.50 21.00 6.14
C ALA A 561 22.82 20.04 7.13
N TYR A 562 21.49 20.09 7.22
CA TYR A 562 20.72 19.32 8.21
C TYR A 562 20.58 17.81 7.90
N ILE A 563 21.56 17.20 7.23
CA ILE A 563 21.57 15.75 6.96
C ILE A 563 23.01 15.21 6.97
N GLY A 564 23.68 15.27 8.12
CA GLY A 564 24.99 14.66 8.36
C GLY A 564 24.99 13.11 8.38
N GLY A 565 23.89 12.45 8.02
CA GLY A 565 23.76 10.99 8.05
C GLY A 565 23.58 10.30 6.68
N MET A 566 23.35 11.02 5.58
CA MET A 566 22.88 10.40 4.32
C MET A 566 23.77 10.55 3.10
N PHE A 567 24.91 11.27 3.18
CA PHE A 567 25.88 11.30 2.08
C PHE A 567 26.70 10.01 1.94
N GLY A 568 26.74 9.16 2.98
CA GLY A 568 27.44 7.87 2.97
C GLY A 568 26.63 6.70 2.41
N ALA A 569 25.39 6.90 1.95
CA ALA A 569 24.45 5.80 1.66
C ALA A 569 23.96 5.72 0.20
N GLY A 570 24.67 6.33 -0.75
CA GLY A 570 24.14 6.55 -2.11
C GLY A 570 24.99 6.13 -3.30
N ILE A 571 26.14 5.48 -3.13
CA ILE A 571 26.93 4.91 -4.24
C ILE A 571 27.22 3.45 -3.92
N TYR A 572 26.17 2.64 -3.85
CA TYR A 572 26.26 1.18 -3.77
C TYR A 572 25.98 0.61 -5.16
N PHE A 573 27.02 0.15 -5.86
CA PHE A 573 26.84 -0.70 -7.04
C PHE A 573 27.80 -1.88 -6.96
N ALA A 574 27.21 -3.05 -6.70
CA ALA A 574 27.68 -4.43 -6.82
C ALA A 574 27.34 -5.21 -5.55
N GLU A 575 26.82 -6.42 -5.73
CA GLU A 575 26.36 -7.37 -4.69
C GLU A 575 27.51 -7.88 -3.76
N HIS A 576 28.71 -7.34 -3.93
CA HIS A 576 29.89 -7.51 -3.06
C HIS A 576 30.43 -6.19 -2.47
N SER A 577 29.69 -5.08 -2.59
CA SER A 577 30.10 -3.76 -2.09
C SER A 577 29.55 -3.52 -0.69
N SER A 578 30.26 -4.02 0.33
CA SER A 578 29.98 -3.64 1.72
C SER A 578 30.48 -2.21 1.95
N LYS A 579 29.62 -1.27 2.36
CA LYS A 579 30.04 0.06 2.86
C LYS A 579 31.05 0.78 1.95
N SER A 580 30.57 1.37 0.85
CA SER A 580 31.32 2.06 -0.21
C SER A 580 32.22 3.23 0.23
N ASN A 581 33.25 2.96 1.04
CA ASN A 581 34.41 3.82 1.42
C ASN A 581 34.41 4.55 2.76
N GLN A 582 33.64 4.08 3.75
CA GLN A 582 34.16 4.11 5.12
C GLN A 582 35.39 3.19 5.32
N TYR A 583 35.76 2.37 4.31
CA TYR A 583 36.71 1.27 4.46
C TYR A 583 37.88 1.21 3.47
N VAL A 584 37.97 2.10 2.47
CA VAL A 584 39.22 2.20 1.69
C VAL A 584 40.28 3.00 2.44
N TYR A 585 39.89 4.02 3.22
CA TYR A 585 40.67 4.53 4.36
C TYR A 585 39.71 5.06 5.43
N GLY A 586 39.19 4.18 6.28
CA GLY A 586 38.43 4.62 7.45
C GLY A 586 39.34 5.38 8.42
N ILE A 587 38.79 6.41 9.08
CA ILE A 587 39.30 6.83 10.39
C ILE A 587 39.24 5.57 11.27
N GLY A 588 40.39 4.96 11.53
CA GLY A 588 40.52 3.67 12.22
C GLY A 588 41.00 2.48 11.39
N GLY A 589 41.43 2.64 10.13
CA GLY A 589 42.29 1.66 9.44
C GLY A 589 41.65 0.33 9.02
N GLY A 590 41.18 0.24 7.77
CA GLY A 590 40.93 -1.05 7.12
C GLY A 590 42.23 -1.86 6.95
N THR A 591 42.16 -3.19 6.97
CA THR A 591 43.32 -4.10 6.98
C THR A 591 43.95 -4.37 5.60
N GLY A 592 43.59 -3.61 4.56
CA GLY A 592 44.06 -3.85 3.20
C GLY A 592 43.42 -5.09 2.54
N CYS A 593 43.98 -5.55 1.41
CA CYS A 593 43.48 -6.73 0.70
C CYS A 593 43.34 -7.94 1.65
N PRO A 594 42.21 -8.67 1.69
CA PRO A 594 42.00 -9.78 2.63
C PRO A 594 43.08 -10.86 2.58
N THR A 595 43.61 -11.14 1.38
CA THR A 595 44.61 -12.20 1.15
C THR A 595 46.01 -11.78 1.61
N HIS A 596 46.41 -10.54 1.33
CA HIS A 596 47.79 -10.07 1.56
C HIS A 596 47.92 -9.13 2.76
N LYS A 597 46.80 -8.72 3.36
CA LYS A 597 46.69 -7.77 4.47
C LYS A 597 47.50 -6.48 4.24
N ASP A 598 47.62 -6.09 2.98
CA ASP A 598 48.35 -4.91 2.51
C ASP A 598 47.37 -3.91 1.90
N ARG A 599 47.42 -2.67 2.41
CA ARG A 599 46.58 -1.54 1.97
C ARG A 599 46.90 -1.13 0.53
N SER A 600 48.18 -1.25 0.12
CA SER A 600 48.65 -0.98 -1.24
C SER A 600 49.07 -2.26 -1.96
N CYS A 601 48.33 -3.35 -1.75
CA CYS A 601 48.58 -4.61 -2.44
C CYS A 601 48.68 -4.42 -3.97
N TYR A 602 49.89 -4.64 -4.50
CA TYR A 602 50.24 -4.51 -5.91
C TYR A 602 49.94 -5.75 -6.74
N THR A 603 49.52 -6.85 -6.12
CA THR A 603 49.29 -8.14 -6.80
C THR A 603 47.82 -8.41 -7.12
N CYS A 604 46.88 -7.83 -6.37
CA CYS A 604 45.47 -8.10 -6.53
C CYS A 604 44.81 -7.16 -7.54
N HIS A 605 43.92 -7.74 -8.35
CA HIS A 605 43.04 -6.96 -9.21
C HIS A 605 42.01 -6.20 -8.36
N ARG A 606 41.67 -5.02 -8.84
CA ARG A 606 40.72 -4.08 -8.25
C ARG A 606 39.68 -3.76 -9.30
N HIS A 607 38.47 -3.50 -8.85
CA HIS A 607 37.35 -3.16 -9.72
C HIS A 607 36.92 -1.73 -9.45
N LEU A 608 36.67 -0.99 -10.53
CA LEU A 608 36.17 0.37 -10.51
C LEU A 608 34.93 0.45 -11.40
N LEU A 609 33.90 1.13 -10.91
CA LEU A 609 32.73 1.45 -11.71
C LEU A 609 32.74 2.94 -12.05
N LEU A 610 32.86 3.25 -13.33
CA LEU A 610 32.85 4.59 -13.87
C LEU A 610 31.42 4.93 -14.30
N CYS A 611 30.81 5.88 -13.60
CA CYS A 611 29.40 6.21 -13.73
C CYS A 611 29.23 7.55 -14.44
N ARG A 612 28.33 7.58 -15.41
CA ARG A 612 27.83 8.81 -16.01
C ARG A 612 26.76 9.41 -15.12
N VAL A 613 26.88 10.68 -14.80
CA VAL A 613 25.92 11.42 -13.97
C VAL A 613 25.49 12.70 -14.64
N THR A 614 24.26 13.13 -14.39
CA THR A 614 23.75 14.47 -14.76
C THR A 614 23.73 15.34 -13.50
N LEU A 615 24.21 16.59 -13.61
CA LEU A 615 24.27 17.52 -12.47
C LEU A 615 23.26 18.65 -12.64
N GLY A 616 22.36 18.82 -11.67
CA GLY A 616 21.32 19.87 -11.69
C GLY A 616 21.78 21.22 -11.15
N LYS A 617 20.96 22.25 -11.39
CA LYS A 617 21.21 23.64 -10.97
C LYS A 617 21.10 23.80 -9.45
N SER A 618 22.06 24.49 -8.83
CA SER A 618 21.97 24.90 -7.43
C SER A 618 20.84 25.92 -7.19
N PHE A 619 20.09 25.75 -6.10
CA PHE A 619 19.07 26.71 -5.65
C PHE A 619 19.24 27.06 -4.17
N LEU A 620 18.90 28.31 -3.82
CA LEU A 620 18.89 28.81 -2.44
C LEU A 620 17.52 28.54 -1.82
N GLN A 621 17.44 27.67 -0.82
CA GLN A 621 16.22 27.45 -0.03
C GLN A 621 16.42 27.93 1.41
N PHE A 622 15.60 28.88 1.86
CA PHE A 622 15.78 29.62 3.12
C PHE A 622 15.13 28.97 4.36
N SER A 623 14.69 27.72 4.31
CA SER A 623 14.04 27.07 5.46
C SER A 623 14.21 25.55 5.46
N ALA A 624 14.75 25.01 6.55
CA ALA A 624 15.00 23.58 6.75
C ALA A 624 13.71 22.74 6.84
N MET A 625 12.57 23.34 7.22
CA MET A 625 11.33 22.61 7.52
C MET A 625 10.61 22.06 6.26
N LYS A 626 10.91 22.60 5.07
CA LYS A 626 10.33 22.14 3.79
C LYS A 626 11.15 21.06 3.07
N MET A 627 12.34 20.68 3.58
CA MET A 627 13.20 19.67 2.94
C MET A 627 12.69 18.23 3.09
N ALA A 628 12.00 17.90 4.19
CA ALA A 628 11.55 16.52 4.46
C ALA A 628 10.28 16.10 3.68
N HIS A 629 9.60 17.05 3.03
CA HIS A 629 8.36 16.84 2.29
C HIS A 629 8.46 17.23 0.81
N ALA A 630 9.68 17.44 0.29
CA ALA A 630 9.89 17.60 -1.15
C ALA A 630 9.71 16.23 -1.85
N PRO A 631 9.16 16.19 -3.08
CA PRO A 631 9.03 14.95 -3.84
C PRO A 631 10.38 14.22 -3.96
N PRO A 632 10.40 12.86 -4.02
CA PRO A 632 11.63 12.12 -4.30
C PRO A 632 12.30 12.68 -5.57
N GLY A 633 13.49 13.26 -5.42
CA GLY A 633 14.23 13.90 -6.52
C GLY A 633 14.65 15.36 -6.33
N HIS A 634 14.27 16.03 -5.22
CA HIS A 634 14.60 17.46 -4.98
C HIS A 634 15.26 17.71 -3.61
N HIS A 635 16.53 17.36 -3.43
CA HIS A 635 17.37 17.74 -2.28
C HIS A 635 18.61 18.52 -2.75
N SER A 636 18.63 19.84 -2.60
CA SER A 636 19.87 20.64 -2.76
C SER A 636 20.64 20.76 -1.45
N VAL A 637 21.97 20.78 -1.54
CA VAL A 637 22.82 21.20 -0.42
C VAL A 637 23.68 22.37 -0.88
N ALA A 638 23.41 23.56 -0.32
CA ALA A 638 24.25 24.74 -0.46
C ALA A 638 25.05 24.92 0.84
N GLY A 639 26.37 24.70 0.77
CA GLY A 639 27.30 25.00 1.86
C GLY A 639 28.24 26.13 1.43
N ARG A 640 28.53 27.09 2.32
CA ARG A 640 29.69 27.96 2.11
C ARG A 640 30.96 27.16 2.39
N PRO A 641 32.03 27.31 1.60
CA PRO A 641 33.29 26.64 1.88
C PRO A 641 33.80 27.03 3.27
N SER A 642 34.32 26.06 4.03
CA SER A 642 35.26 26.35 5.11
C SER A 642 36.49 27.05 4.53
N ALA A 643 37.18 27.88 5.30
CA ALA A 643 38.39 28.55 4.83
C ALA A 643 39.42 27.53 4.33
N GLY A 644 39.72 27.51 3.03
CA GLY A 644 40.57 26.52 2.35
C GLY A 644 39.84 25.38 1.60
N GLY A 645 38.51 25.35 1.66
CA GLY A 645 37.63 24.41 0.94
C GLY A 645 37.54 24.68 -0.57
N LEU A 646 36.97 23.72 -1.33
CA LEU A 646 36.78 23.87 -2.77
C LEU A 646 35.78 24.98 -3.12
N ASN A 647 36.15 25.86 -4.05
CA ASN A 647 35.23 26.75 -4.75
C ASN A 647 34.57 26.02 -5.92
N PHE A 648 33.73 25.03 -5.65
CA PHE A 648 32.73 24.57 -6.62
C PHE A 648 31.37 25.04 -6.14
N PRO A 649 30.99 26.31 -6.41
CA PRO A 649 29.58 26.64 -6.35
C PRO A 649 28.90 25.83 -7.45
N GLU A 650 27.74 25.24 -7.17
CA GLU A 650 26.64 25.04 -8.14
C GLU A 650 26.07 23.63 -8.36
N TYR A 651 26.63 22.52 -7.85
CA TYR A 651 26.10 21.20 -8.25
C TYR A 651 25.75 20.24 -7.11
N VAL A 652 24.61 19.57 -7.27
CA VAL A 652 24.00 18.63 -6.35
C VAL A 652 24.09 17.21 -6.93
N VAL A 653 24.51 16.23 -6.14
CA VAL A 653 24.50 14.80 -6.50
C VAL A 653 23.36 14.14 -5.74
N TYR A 654 22.30 13.72 -6.45
CA TYR A 654 21.11 13.12 -5.84
C TYR A 654 21.21 11.59 -5.74
N ARG A 655 20.41 11.02 -4.84
CA ARG A 655 20.29 9.58 -4.57
C ARG A 655 19.50 8.87 -5.69
N GLY A 656 20.03 7.79 -6.27
CA GLY A 656 19.32 6.87 -7.16
C GLY A 656 18.82 7.46 -8.49
N GLU A 657 18.87 6.68 -9.57
CA GLU A 657 18.31 6.98 -10.90
C GLU A 657 18.93 8.15 -11.70
N GLN A 658 19.85 8.94 -11.14
CA GLN A 658 20.62 9.99 -11.85
C GLN A 658 22.01 9.57 -12.35
N ALA A 659 22.41 8.33 -12.07
CA ALA A 659 23.69 7.79 -12.46
C ALA A 659 23.51 6.53 -13.31
N TYR A 660 24.14 6.49 -14.48
CA TYR A 660 24.25 5.30 -15.31
C TYR A 660 25.64 4.68 -15.13
N PRO A 661 25.75 3.44 -14.63
CA PRO A 661 27.02 2.74 -14.63
C PRO A 661 27.41 2.47 -16.09
N GLU A 662 28.47 3.10 -16.58
CA GLU A 662 28.81 3.07 -18.00
C GLU A 662 30.00 2.14 -18.28
N TYR A 663 31.01 2.12 -17.40
CA TYR A 663 32.14 1.22 -17.53
C TYR A 663 32.45 0.50 -16.23
N PHE A 664 32.71 -0.80 -16.34
CA PHE A 664 33.28 -1.62 -15.29
C PHE A 664 34.74 -1.93 -15.64
N ILE A 665 35.66 -1.44 -14.81
CA ILE A 665 37.09 -1.45 -15.08
C ILE A 665 37.79 -2.36 -14.07
N THR A 666 38.53 -3.33 -14.58
CA THR A 666 39.43 -4.19 -13.79
C THR A 666 40.85 -3.69 -13.96
N TYR A 667 41.54 -3.40 -12.86
CA TYR A 667 42.88 -2.81 -12.88
C TYR A 667 43.73 -3.28 -11.70
N GLN A 668 45.02 -3.01 -11.77
CA GLN A 668 46.00 -3.29 -10.72
C GLN A 668 46.85 -2.05 -10.49
N ILE A 669 47.29 -1.80 -9.25
CA ILE A 669 48.22 -0.71 -8.96
C ILE A 669 49.65 -1.16 -9.20
N VAL A 670 50.47 -0.31 -9.82
CA VAL A 670 51.87 -0.62 -10.17
C VAL A 670 52.82 0.11 -9.24
N LYS A 671 53.74 -0.63 -8.61
CA LYS A 671 54.79 -0.05 -7.78
C LYS A 671 55.74 0.77 -8.69
N PRO A 672 56.18 1.97 -8.29
CA PRO A 672 57.23 2.68 -8.99
C PRO A 672 58.47 1.78 -9.04
N GLU A 673 59.14 1.72 -10.18
CA GLU A 673 60.39 0.98 -10.28
C GLU A 673 61.35 1.43 -9.17
N GLU A 674 61.84 0.49 -8.36
CA GLU A 674 62.96 0.79 -7.48
C GLU A 674 64.15 1.06 -8.39
N CYS A 675 64.65 2.29 -8.39
CA CYS A 675 65.87 2.64 -9.08
C CYS A 675 66.99 1.79 -8.47
N SER A 676 67.27 0.63 -9.06
CA SER A 676 68.40 -0.20 -8.69
C SER A 676 69.65 0.59 -9.01
N SER A 677 70.25 1.16 -7.97
CA SER A 677 71.63 1.57 -7.97
C SER A 677 72.50 0.32 -8.23
N SER A 678 72.75 0.02 -9.49
CA SER A 678 73.90 -0.78 -9.90
C SER A 678 74.95 0.17 -10.44
N THR A 679 75.87 0.53 -9.56
CA THR A 679 77.27 0.81 -9.92
C THR A 679 77.76 -0.27 -10.89
N ASP A 680 78.21 0.12 -12.08
CA ASP A 680 79.49 -0.35 -12.62
C ASP A 680 79.96 0.54 -13.79
N THR A 681 80.92 1.38 -13.45
CA THR A 681 82.22 1.59 -14.12
C THR A 681 82.44 1.05 -15.54
N GLU A 682 82.92 1.98 -16.38
CA GLU A 682 84.05 1.88 -17.33
C GLU A 682 83.83 2.03 -18.85
N VAL A 683 84.47 3.10 -19.36
CA VAL A 683 85.21 3.24 -20.64
C VAL A 683 84.32 3.34 -21.90
N ARG A 684 84.20 4.51 -22.53
CA ARG A 684 85.27 5.28 -23.20
C ARG A 684 84.81 6.69 -23.56
#